data_AF-A0A2N1RGH2-F1
#
_entry.id   AF-A0A2N1RGH2-F1
#
_cell.length_a   1.000
_cell.length_b   1.000
_cell.length_c   1.000
_cell.angle_alpha   90.00
_cell.angle_beta   90.00
_cell.angle_gamma   90.00
#
_symmetry.space_group_name_H-M   'P 1'
#
loop_
_entity.id
_entity.type
_entity.pdbx_description
1 polymer ?
#
loop_
_entity_poly.entity_id
_entity_poly.type
_entity_poly.pdbx_seq_one_letter_code
_entity_poly.pdbx_strand_id
1 'polypeptide(L)'
;MELFVGLPIPQDIARSLRCRIQDRVTGCKLSIPEDMHVTLQYLGESDPLDVVSRLMNVHYGSFNLQLSQLGRFDGYLWAGMDDAGGNLFRVKKKVDENLEGLGIPVTHGFVPHITLAEGDFEFPQDVVLEPSSLAFSSFKLYRVCEDGRFREIQDFPFSPSVRIACVNDFHATLDNAPRMVNHLKRFKKQNPDSLIVFGGDNYFGDPACDVLDGDPVTQVMESLEVPFSSIGNHDYEYGKQQLRYWQKSGTFEFLCANIENGSDICRPYAIMEIASRRIAFLGLTTLDDMPSPETDAGMKCYPLVDSTAAAKKILDEVKLQKPDAVIALAHLGLKETESSVLAGPEVLSLCEQCPELDGVFAAHWHRFIKGRINGVAVAEGGGNGNGFAILDLVFTKAGRPEVAPDYVRIHSEEPEDPETRKLVVDAMNHTRSLLGDTVCTLACAIPHKDQTANAIAMTGSPFSNLVVNIAFQALASDAVMVYSGRLGPGFNSGALRLYEFKKNLMFKNNLYLISAKGSCLRWNINRGMRTLDKEGSSPLAIAGFKMTIDPARPMGHRVLSILDATGNELDDCKSYTVVIDEFMYIGSMGFDFSGADAATLLEDDLRTIVLRYVSSLKDLDEPTIRRMTTGWIENR
;
A
#
# COMPACT_ATOMS: atom_id res chain seq x y z
N MET A 1 -46.83 -7.51 2.04
CA MET A 1 -46.50 -8.66 1.15
C MET A 1 -45.16 -9.20 1.61
N GLU A 2 -44.88 -10.49 1.45
CA GLU A 2 -43.56 -11.02 1.76
C GLU A 2 -42.57 -10.66 0.64
N LEU A 3 -41.52 -9.90 0.97
CA LEU A 3 -40.59 -9.30 0.01
C LEU A 3 -39.13 -9.70 0.27
N PHE A 4 -38.32 -9.68 -0.79
CA PHE A 4 -36.86 -9.74 -0.68
C PHE A 4 -36.18 -8.99 -1.84
N VAL A 5 -34.94 -8.58 -1.60
CA VAL A 5 -34.05 -7.96 -2.59
C VAL A 5 -33.06 -9.01 -3.06
N GLY A 6 -32.92 -9.17 -4.38
CA GLY A 6 -32.01 -10.16 -4.96
C GLY A 6 -31.34 -9.70 -6.24
N LEU A 7 -30.19 -10.29 -6.54
CA LEU A 7 -29.51 -10.15 -7.81
C LEU A 7 -29.94 -11.27 -8.76
N PRO A 8 -30.50 -10.96 -9.93
CA PRO A 8 -30.94 -11.98 -10.89
C PRO A 8 -29.74 -12.74 -11.48
N ILE A 9 -29.92 -14.03 -11.78
CA ILE A 9 -28.93 -14.83 -12.50
C ILE A 9 -29.20 -14.80 -14.00
N PRO A 10 -28.17 -14.63 -14.87
CA PRO A 10 -28.32 -14.79 -16.31
C PRO A 10 -28.97 -16.13 -16.68
N GLN A 11 -29.99 -16.10 -17.55
CA GLN A 11 -30.85 -17.27 -17.79
C GLN A 11 -30.13 -18.46 -18.44
N ASP A 12 -29.11 -18.20 -19.25
CA ASP A 12 -28.22 -19.21 -19.80
C ASP A 12 -27.42 -19.93 -18.70
N ILE A 13 -26.90 -19.18 -17.73
CA ILE A 13 -26.17 -19.73 -16.57
C ILE A 13 -27.12 -20.50 -15.64
N ALA A 14 -28.30 -19.94 -15.34
CA ALA A 14 -29.30 -20.59 -14.49
C ALA A 14 -29.78 -21.93 -15.08
N ARG A 15 -30.01 -22.00 -16.40
CA ARG A 15 -30.36 -23.24 -17.10
C ARG A 15 -29.20 -24.24 -17.09
N SER A 16 -27.98 -23.78 -17.34
CA SER A 16 -26.77 -24.62 -17.27
C SER A 16 -26.61 -25.26 -15.90
N LEU A 17 -26.75 -24.47 -14.82
CA LEU A 17 -26.71 -24.96 -13.45
C LEU A 17 -27.78 -26.03 -13.19
N ARG A 18 -29.04 -25.77 -13.56
CA ARG A 18 -30.13 -26.73 -13.40
C ARG A 18 -29.87 -28.04 -14.15
N CYS A 19 -29.46 -27.97 -15.41
CA CYS A 19 -29.16 -29.16 -16.21
C CYS A 19 -28.06 -30.03 -15.59
N ARG A 20 -27.06 -29.41 -14.93
CA ARG A 20 -25.95 -30.15 -14.29
C ARG A 20 -26.37 -30.93 -13.06
N ILE A 21 -27.36 -30.45 -12.31
CA ILE A 21 -27.75 -31.07 -11.03
C ILE A 21 -29.00 -31.93 -11.12
N GLN A 22 -29.87 -31.73 -12.11
CA GLN A 22 -31.21 -32.33 -12.14
C GLN A 22 -31.20 -33.87 -12.08
N ASP A 23 -30.18 -34.51 -12.66
CA ASP A 23 -30.02 -35.97 -12.69
C ASP A 23 -29.12 -36.49 -11.55
N ARG A 24 -28.64 -35.60 -10.68
CA ARG A 24 -27.73 -35.89 -9.57
C ARG A 24 -28.36 -35.77 -8.20
N VAL A 25 -29.36 -34.89 -8.05
CA VAL A 25 -30.13 -34.74 -6.81
C VAL A 25 -31.59 -35.13 -7.04
N THR A 26 -31.88 -36.41 -6.85
CA THR A 26 -33.24 -36.97 -7.01
C THR A 26 -34.08 -36.76 -5.75
N GLY A 27 -35.41 -36.68 -5.89
CA GLY A 27 -36.33 -36.51 -4.75
C GLY A 27 -36.37 -35.12 -4.12
N CYS A 28 -35.66 -34.15 -4.70
CA CYS A 28 -35.58 -32.77 -4.20
C CYS A 28 -36.37 -31.78 -5.05
N LYS A 29 -36.72 -30.65 -4.44
CA LYS A 29 -37.28 -29.49 -5.13
C LYS A 29 -36.14 -28.71 -5.79
N LEU A 30 -35.99 -28.89 -7.10
CA LEU A 30 -35.01 -28.15 -7.90
C LEU A 30 -35.45 -26.69 -8.07
N SER A 31 -34.51 -25.76 -7.91
CA SER A 31 -34.74 -24.35 -8.20
C SER A 31 -35.03 -24.14 -9.68
N ILE A 32 -36.00 -23.29 -9.96
CA ILE A 32 -36.43 -22.95 -11.32
C ILE A 32 -35.49 -21.87 -11.85
N PRO A 33 -34.99 -21.97 -13.10
CA PRO A 33 -34.01 -21.00 -13.61
C PRO A 33 -34.49 -19.55 -13.54
N GLU A 34 -35.79 -19.33 -13.69
CA GLU A 34 -36.43 -18.01 -13.56
C GLU A 34 -36.46 -17.46 -12.12
N ASP A 35 -36.37 -18.33 -11.12
CA ASP A 35 -36.41 -17.97 -9.69
C ASP A 35 -34.99 -17.95 -9.06
N MET A 36 -33.94 -18.37 -9.79
CA MET A 36 -32.56 -18.35 -9.30
C MET A 36 -32.04 -16.90 -9.15
N HIS A 37 -31.48 -16.61 -7.98
CA HIS A 37 -30.96 -15.29 -7.61
C HIS A 37 -29.89 -15.42 -6.52
N VAL A 38 -29.14 -14.35 -6.26
CA VAL A 38 -28.41 -14.17 -5.00
C VAL A 38 -29.24 -13.25 -4.11
N THR A 39 -29.70 -13.74 -2.96
CA THR A 39 -30.48 -12.93 -2.02
C THR A 39 -29.57 -11.91 -1.34
N LEU A 40 -29.86 -10.61 -1.48
CA LEU A 40 -29.14 -9.56 -0.77
C LEU A 40 -29.73 -9.31 0.62
N GLN A 41 -31.05 -9.17 0.69
CA GLN A 41 -31.75 -8.91 1.94
C GLN A 41 -33.19 -9.43 1.87
N TYR A 42 -33.56 -10.28 2.83
CA TYR A 42 -34.94 -10.68 3.03
C TYR A 42 -35.66 -9.64 3.90
N LEU A 43 -36.85 -9.20 3.47
CA LEU A 43 -37.57 -8.07 4.09
C LEU A 43 -38.77 -8.51 4.93
N GLY A 44 -39.21 -9.77 4.78
CA GLY A 44 -40.44 -10.26 5.40
C GLY A 44 -41.67 -9.51 4.91
N GLU A 45 -42.70 -9.40 5.76
CA GLU A 45 -43.90 -8.64 5.44
C GLU A 45 -43.62 -7.13 5.44
N SER A 46 -43.62 -6.53 4.26
CA SER A 46 -43.35 -5.10 4.06
C SER A 46 -44.33 -4.46 3.05
N ASP A 47 -44.43 -3.13 3.09
CA ASP A 47 -45.09 -2.34 2.05
C ASP A 47 -44.14 -2.16 0.85
N PRO A 48 -44.50 -2.66 -0.36
CA PRO A 48 -43.63 -2.54 -1.52
C PRO A 48 -43.39 -1.09 -1.95
N LEU A 49 -44.31 -0.15 -1.71
CA LEU A 49 -44.12 1.25 -2.12
C LEU A 49 -43.04 1.93 -1.29
N ASP A 50 -43.05 1.73 0.03
CA ASP A 50 -42.04 2.26 0.93
C ASP A 50 -40.66 1.70 0.58
N VAL A 51 -40.57 0.38 0.36
CA VAL A 51 -39.32 -0.29 -0.02
C VAL A 51 -38.79 0.23 -1.36
N VAL A 52 -39.64 0.34 -2.38
CA VAL A 52 -39.23 0.88 -3.69
C VAL A 52 -38.68 2.29 -3.56
N SER A 53 -39.35 3.16 -2.77
CA SER A 53 -38.90 4.55 -2.56
C SER A 53 -37.51 4.65 -1.96
N ARG A 54 -37.14 3.71 -1.06
CA ARG A 54 -35.81 3.63 -0.46
C ARG A 54 -34.78 3.08 -1.43
N LEU A 55 -35.08 1.97 -2.10
CA LEU A 55 -34.17 1.28 -3.00
C LEU A 55 -33.81 2.11 -4.24
N MET A 56 -34.64 3.07 -4.66
CA MET A 56 -34.30 4.03 -5.73
C MET A 56 -33.05 4.88 -5.42
N ASN A 57 -32.64 5.00 -4.15
CA ASN A 57 -31.45 5.74 -3.75
C ASN A 57 -30.18 4.86 -3.65
N VAL A 58 -30.30 3.55 -3.93
CA VAL A 58 -29.15 2.64 -3.96
C VAL A 58 -28.44 2.79 -5.30
N HIS A 59 -27.28 3.44 -5.26
CA HIS A 59 -26.44 3.63 -6.43
C HIS A 59 -25.16 2.80 -6.34
N TYR A 60 -24.91 1.95 -7.34
CA TYR A 60 -23.73 1.10 -7.42
C TYR A 60 -23.38 0.83 -8.88
N GLY A 61 -22.13 0.43 -9.12
CA GLY A 61 -21.61 0.08 -10.45
C GLY A 61 -21.91 -1.35 -10.87
N SER A 62 -21.86 -1.63 -12.18
CA SER A 62 -21.93 -3.01 -12.65
C SER A 62 -20.65 -3.78 -12.33
N PHE A 63 -20.76 -5.08 -12.06
CA PHE A 63 -19.62 -5.92 -11.73
C PHE A 63 -19.84 -7.36 -12.21
N ASN A 64 -18.75 -8.10 -12.30
CA ASN A 64 -18.73 -9.49 -12.66
C ASN A 64 -18.26 -10.34 -11.50
N LEU A 65 -18.83 -11.54 -11.32
CA LEU A 65 -18.35 -12.53 -10.38
C LEU A 65 -18.27 -13.90 -11.02
N GLN A 66 -17.53 -14.81 -10.40
CA GLN A 66 -17.46 -16.20 -10.81
C GLN A 66 -18.16 -17.11 -9.80
N LEU A 67 -18.67 -18.24 -10.28
CA LEU A 67 -19.04 -19.35 -9.40
C LEU A 67 -17.77 -19.92 -8.74
N SER A 68 -17.86 -20.26 -7.46
CA SER A 68 -16.71 -20.71 -6.68
C SER A 68 -16.79 -22.20 -6.30
N GLN A 69 -17.73 -22.58 -5.44
CA GLN A 69 -17.90 -23.96 -4.98
C GLN A 69 -19.37 -24.35 -4.87
N LEU A 70 -19.65 -25.65 -4.91
CA LEU A 70 -20.90 -26.18 -4.39
C LEU A 70 -20.81 -26.32 -2.88
N GLY A 71 -21.93 -26.08 -2.20
CA GLY A 71 -22.04 -26.32 -0.77
C GLY A 71 -23.44 -26.74 -0.37
N ARG A 72 -23.59 -27.05 0.92
CA ARG A 72 -24.86 -27.47 1.53
C ARG A 72 -24.97 -26.91 2.94
N PHE A 73 -26.17 -26.43 3.30
CA PHE A 73 -26.60 -26.21 4.68
C PHE A 73 -28.12 -26.41 4.75
N ASP A 74 -28.65 -26.85 5.89
CA ASP A 74 -30.10 -26.93 6.19
C ASP A 74 -31.01 -27.51 5.10
N GLY A 75 -30.54 -28.54 4.37
CA GLY A 75 -31.30 -29.16 3.28
C GLY A 75 -31.31 -28.39 1.96
N TYR A 76 -30.47 -27.37 1.82
CA TYR A 76 -30.26 -26.61 0.58
C TYR A 76 -28.94 -26.99 -0.08
N LEU A 77 -28.98 -27.27 -1.39
CA LEU A 77 -27.79 -27.30 -2.26
C LEU A 77 -27.61 -25.91 -2.86
N TRP A 78 -26.41 -25.37 -2.81
CA TRP A 78 -26.13 -24.03 -3.33
C TRP A 78 -24.82 -23.95 -4.10
N ALA A 79 -24.72 -22.98 -5.00
CA ALA A 79 -23.49 -22.56 -5.66
C ALA A 79 -23.00 -21.23 -5.07
N GLY A 80 -21.75 -21.20 -4.62
CA GLY A 80 -21.11 -20.01 -4.05
C GLY A 80 -20.61 -19.06 -5.12
N MET A 81 -20.39 -17.81 -4.71
CA MET A 81 -19.83 -16.76 -5.54
C MET A 81 -18.43 -16.37 -5.05
N ASP A 82 -17.47 -16.29 -5.95
CA ASP A 82 -16.16 -15.69 -5.68
C ASP A 82 -16.29 -14.16 -5.64
N ASP A 83 -16.58 -13.64 -4.44
CA ASP A 83 -16.66 -12.21 -4.13
C ASP A 83 -15.44 -11.71 -3.37
N ALA A 84 -14.24 -12.19 -3.68
CA ALA A 84 -13.02 -11.69 -3.02
C ALA A 84 -12.82 -10.17 -3.17
N GLY A 85 -13.38 -9.56 -4.21
CA GLY A 85 -13.39 -8.12 -4.39
C GLY A 85 -14.41 -7.39 -3.51
N GLY A 86 -15.31 -8.09 -2.81
CA GLY A 86 -16.30 -7.54 -1.87
C GLY A 86 -17.46 -6.77 -2.51
N ASN A 87 -17.78 -7.03 -3.79
CA ASN A 87 -18.86 -6.36 -4.50
C ASN A 87 -20.24 -6.66 -3.90
N LEU A 88 -20.53 -7.92 -3.59
CA LEU A 88 -21.84 -8.31 -3.03
C LEU A 88 -22.01 -7.72 -1.63
N PHE A 89 -20.97 -7.77 -0.82
CA PHE A 89 -20.99 -7.14 0.51
C PHE A 89 -21.25 -5.63 0.43
N ARG A 90 -20.65 -4.91 -0.52
CA ARG A 90 -20.87 -3.47 -0.69
C ARG A 90 -22.28 -3.15 -1.20
N VAL A 91 -22.79 -3.88 -2.18
CA VAL A 91 -24.18 -3.69 -2.65
C VAL A 91 -25.16 -3.99 -1.54
N LYS A 92 -24.98 -5.12 -0.84
CA LYS A 92 -25.82 -5.49 0.31
C LYS A 92 -25.81 -4.38 1.36
N LYS A 93 -24.62 -3.91 1.75
CA LYS A 93 -24.48 -2.83 2.72
C LYS A 93 -25.24 -1.57 2.30
N LYS A 94 -25.12 -1.14 1.03
CA LYS A 94 -25.89 0.02 0.52
C LYS A 94 -27.40 -0.23 0.55
N VAL A 95 -27.85 -1.45 0.24
CA VAL A 95 -29.26 -1.85 0.34
C VAL A 95 -29.73 -1.76 1.80
N ASP A 96 -28.97 -2.34 2.73
CA ASP A 96 -29.30 -2.32 4.16
C ASP A 96 -29.39 -0.88 4.70
N GLU A 97 -28.38 -0.04 4.42
CA GLU A 97 -28.32 1.37 4.83
C GLU A 97 -29.53 2.19 4.34
N ASN A 98 -29.98 1.96 3.11
CA ASN A 98 -31.14 2.68 2.56
C ASN A 98 -32.48 2.19 3.11
N LEU A 99 -32.51 0.95 3.60
CA LEU A 99 -33.68 0.30 4.18
C LEU A 99 -33.79 0.52 5.70
N GLU A 100 -32.78 1.12 6.33
CA GLU A 100 -32.82 1.46 7.75
C GLU A 100 -34.07 2.27 8.11
N GLY A 101 -34.66 1.92 9.26
CA GLY A 101 -35.88 2.57 9.78
C GLY A 101 -37.20 1.98 9.27
N LEU A 102 -37.19 1.01 8.34
CA LEU A 102 -38.40 0.30 7.91
C LEU A 102 -38.75 -0.93 8.78
N GLY A 103 -38.04 -1.15 9.90
CA GLY A 103 -38.30 -2.28 10.79
C GLY A 103 -37.92 -3.65 10.20
N ILE A 104 -37.02 -3.67 9.21
CA ILE A 104 -36.56 -4.89 8.54
C ILE A 104 -35.71 -5.73 9.50
N PRO A 105 -35.88 -7.07 9.53
CA PRO A 105 -35.10 -7.94 10.39
C PRO A 105 -33.59 -7.83 10.12
N VAL A 106 -32.80 -7.76 11.19
CA VAL A 106 -31.34 -7.85 11.09
C VAL A 106 -30.98 -9.28 10.71
N THR A 107 -30.32 -9.45 9.57
CA THR A 107 -29.80 -10.75 9.12
C THR A 107 -28.37 -10.92 9.63
N HIS A 108 -28.10 -12.01 10.35
CA HIS A 108 -26.76 -12.36 10.81
C HIS A 108 -26.10 -13.33 9.83
N GLY A 109 -24.92 -12.95 9.31
CA GLY A 109 -24.18 -13.75 8.34
C GLY A 109 -24.71 -13.56 6.92
N PHE A 110 -23.82 -13.22 6.00
CA PHE A 110 -24.11 -13.16 4.57
C PHE A 110 -23.18 -14.12 3.85
N VAL A 111 -23.76 -15.21 3.33
CA VAL A 111 -23.05 -16.13 2.45
C VAL A 111 -23.59 -15.88 1.05
N PRO A 112 -22.83 -15.28 0.14
CA PRO A 112 -23.30 -15.05 -1.21
C PRO A 112 -23.41 -16.37 -1.98
N HIS A 113 -24.63 -16.80 -2.25
CA HIS A 113 -24.90 -18.06 -2.93
C HIS A 113 -26.16 -18.01 -3.79
N ILE A 114 -26.25 -18.97 -4.71
CA ILE A 114 -27.43 -19.27 -5.52
C ILE A 114 -27.99 -20.60 -5.01
N THR A 115 -29.24 -20.60 -4.53
CA THR A 115 -29.92 -21.85 -4.17
C THR A 115 -30.22 -22.66 -5.44
N LEU A 116 -29.82 -23.93 -5.44
CA LEU A 116 -29.97 -24.83 -6.58
C LEU A 116 -31.03 -25.90 -6.34
N ALA A 117 -31.14 -26.42 -5.13
CA ALA A 117 -32.13 -27.42 -4.75
C ALA A 117 -32.44 -27.36 -3.25
N GLU A 118 -33.64 -27.80 -2.87
CA GLU A 118 -34.12 -27.94 -1.50
C GLU A 118 -34.65 -29.36 -1.29
N GLY A 119 -34.25 -30.02 -0.21
CA GLY A 119 -34.74 -31.35 0.16
C GLY A 119 -33.67 -32.24 0.77
N ASP A 120 -33.97 -33.54 0.84
CA ASP A 120 -33.03 -34.55 1.28
C ASP A 120 -32.35 -35.20 0.07
N PHE A 121 -31.05 -34.97 -0.06
CA PHE A 121 -30.21 -35.47 -1.16
C PHE A 121 -28.83 -35.87 -0.68
N GLU A 122 -28.23 -36.82 -1.41
CA GLU A 122 -26.79 -37.05 -1.36
C GLU A 122 -26.05 -35.90 -2.06
N PHE A 123 -24.96 -35.41 -1.45
CA PHE A 123 -24.21 -34.30 -2.00
C PHE A 123 -23.49 -34.71 -3.30
N PRO A 124 -23.70 -34.00 -4.43
CA PRO A 124 -23.20 -34.43 -5.72
C PRO A 124 -21.69 -34.10 -5.88
N GLN A 125 -20.83 -35.00 -5.41
CA GLN A 125 -19.37 -34.80 -5.42
C GLN A 125 -18.75 -34.73 -6.84
N ASP A 126 -19.45 -35.26 -7.85
CA ASP A 126 -18.99 -35.29 -9.25
C ASP A 126 -19.33 -34.01 -10.04
N VAL A 127 -20.12 -33.10 -9.47
CA VAL A 127 -20.51 -31.87 -10.15
C VAL A 127 -19.44 -30.80 -9.98
N VAL A 128 -18.82 -30.42 -11.10
CA VAL A 128 -17.88 -29.29 -11.18
C VAL A 128 -18.61 -28.08 -11.77
N LEU A 129 -18.50 -26.94 -11.10
CA LEU A 129 -18.96 -25.64 -11.61
C LEU A 129 -17.92 -25.11 -12.61
N GLU A 130 -18.33 -24.91 -13.86
CA GLU A 130 -17.43 -24.29 -14.84
C GLU A 130 -17.17 -22.83 -14.47
N PRO A 131 -15.98 -22.29 -14.77
CA PRO A 131 -15.70 -20.87 -14.63
C PRO A 131 -16.63 -20.06 -15.53
N SER A 132 -17.74 -19.57 -14.97
CA SER A 132 -18.73 -18.75 -15.66
C SER A 132 -18.65 -17.35 -15.06
N SER A 133 -18.52 -16.33 -15.91
CA SER A 133 -18.56 -14.93 -15.47
C SER A 133 -20.02 -14.46 -15.45
N LEU A 134 -20.56 -14.19 -14.27
CA LEU A 134 -21.89 -13.64 -14.07
C LEU A 134 -21.79 -12.12 -14.04
N ALA A 135 -22.38 -11.46 -15.03
CA ALA A 135 -22.50 -10.01 -15.06
C ALA A 135 -23.75 -9.57 -14.26
N PHE A 136 -23.53 -8.70 -13.29
CA PHE A 136 -24.58 -8.06 -12.51
C PHE A 136 -24.68 -6.58 -12.90
N SER A 137 -25.80 -6.22 -13.49
CA SER A 137 -26.10 -4.86 -13.96
C SER A 137 -27.33 -4.24 -13.29
N SER A 138 -28.03 -4.99 -12.44
CA SER A 138 -29.14 -4.50 -11.63
C SER A 138 -29.35 -5.38 -10.40
N PHE A 139 -30.13 -4.88 -9.46
CA PHE A 139 -30.78 -5.68 -8.42
C PHE A 139 -32.30 -5.49 -8.50
N LYS A 140 -33.04 -6.44 -7.94
CA LYS A 140 -34.50 -6.51 -8.09
C LYS A 140 -35.20 -6.68 -6.74
N LEU A 141 -36.37 -6.08 -6.62
CA LEU A 141 -37.31 -6.34 -5.55
C LEU A 141 -38.30 -7.41 -6.01
N TYR A 142 -38.46 -8.46 -5.22
CA TYR A 142 -39.35 -9.58 -5.49
C TYR A 142 -40.39 -9.75 -4.40
N ARG A 143 -41.54 -10.30 -4.80
CA ARG A 143 -42.57 -10.84 -3.91
C ARG A 143 -42.53 -12.36 -3.91
N VAL A 144 -42.60 -12.95 -2.72
CA VAL A 144 -42.86 -14.38 -2.54
C VAL A 144 -44.36 -14.66 -2.74
N CYS A 145 -44.71 -15.52 -3.68
CA CYS A 145 -46.10 -15.89 -3.97
C CYS A 145 -46.50 -17.16 -3.20
N GLU A 146 -47.81 -17.37 -3.02
CA GLU A 146 -48.36 -18.55 -2.30
C GLU A 146 -47.97 -19.89 -2.94
N ASP A 147 -47.71 -19.90 -4.25
CA ASP A 147 -47.22 -21.07 -4.99
C ASP A 147 -45.71 -21.31 -4.82
N GLY A 148 -45.04 -20.50 -3.98
CA GLY A 148 -43.61 -20.55 -3.72
C GLY A 148 -42.74 -19.93 -4.82
N ARG A 149 -43.34 -19.31 -5.85
CA ARG A 149 -42.61 -18.62 -6.92
C ARG A 149 -42.30 -17.18 -6.58
N PHE A 150 -41.31 -16.61 -7.25
CA PHE A 150 -40.96 -15.20 -7.09
C PHE A 150 -41.50 -14.37 -8.24
N ARG A 151 -42.12 -13.24 -7.93
CA ARG A 151 -42.54 -12.25 -8.93
C ARG A 151 -41.80 -10.95 -8.72
N GLU A 152 -41.16 -10.49 -9.79
CA GLU A 152 -40.53 -9.18 -9.83
C GLU A 152 -41.58 -8.08 -9.59
N ILE A 153 -41.26 -7.16 -8.68
CA ILE A 153 -42.01 -5.91 -8.47
C ILE A 153 -41.35 -4.78 -9.22
N GLN A 154 -40.02 -4.63 -9.06
CA GLN A 154 -39.27 -3.52 -9.62
C GLN A 154 -37.81 -3.94 -9.85
N ASP A 155 -37.28 -3.54 -11.01
CA ASP A 155 -35.86 -3.62 -11.35
C ASP A 155 -35.16 -2.28 -11.05
N PHE A 156 -33.95 -2.36 -10.50
CA PHE A 156 -33.12 -1.22 -10.14
C PHE A 156 -31.77 -1.33 -10.86
N PRO A 157 -31.65 -0.76 -12.08
CA PRO A 157 -30.41 -0.77 -12.83
C PRO A 157 -29.27 -0.10 -12.07
N PHE A 158 -28.09 -0.68 -12.15
CA PHE A 158 -26.86 -0.08 -11.65
C PHE A 158 -26.52 1.18 -12.45
N SER A 159 -25.85 2.10 -11.75
CA SER A 159 -25.43 3.39 -12.30
C SER A 159 -24.13 3.24 -13.07
N PRO A 160 -23.86 4.10 -14.08
CA PRO A 160 -22.53 4.18 -14.68
C PRO A 160 -21.48 4.44 -13.60
N SER A 161 -20.37 3.73 -13.66
CA SER A 161 -19.33 3.79 -12.63
C SER A 161 -17.94 3.59 -13.23
N VAL A 162 -16.94 4.14 -12.57
CA VAL A 162 -15.53 3.84 -12.84
C VAL A 162 -14.86 3.51 -11.51
N ARG A 163 -14.16 2.37 -11.44
CA ARG A 163 -13.40 2.01 -10.25
C ARG A 163 -11.91 2.09 -10.51
N ILE A 164 -11.20 2.83 -9.67
CA ILE A 164 -9.78 3.04 -9.85
C ILE A 164 -9.05 2.40 -8.68
N ALA A 165 -8.09 1.51 -8.97
CA ALA A 165 -7.18 0.94 -8.00
C ALA A 165 -5.83 1.67 -8.10
N CYS A 166 -5.26 2.05 -6.95
CA CYS A 166 -3.94 2.68 -6.88
C CYS A 166 -2.99 1.85 -6.02
N VAL A 167 -1.88 1.43 -6.60
CA VAL A 167 -0.75 0.85 -5.86
C VAL A 167 0.21 2.00 -5.53
N ASN A 168 0.50 2.20 -4.25
CA ASN A 168 1.49 3.19 -3.80
C ASN A 168 2.66 2.48 -3.10
N ASP A 169 3.85 3.11 -3.15
CA ASP A 169 5.03 2.69 -2.39
C ASP A 169 5.38 1.21 -2.60
N PHE A 170 5.40 0.76 -3.85
CA PHE A 170 5.69 -0.64 -4.17
C PHE A 170 7.12 -1.04 -3.79
N HIS A 171 8.06 -0.08 -3.84
CA HIS A 171 9.45 -0.22 -3.41
C HIS A 171 10.19 -1.43 -3.97
N ALA A 172 9.93 -1.75 -5.24
CA ALA A 172 10.46 -2.94 -5.90
C ALA A 172 10.36 -4.20 -5.03
N THR A 173 9.27 -4.36 -4.27
CA THR A 173 9.08 -5.53 -3.39
C THR A 173 8.67 -6.74 -4.25
N LEU A 174 9.62 -7.23 -5.05
CA LEU A 174 9.39 -8.22 -6.10
C LEU A 174 8.83 -9.52 -5.53
N ASP A 175 9.25 -9.94 -4.33
CA ASP A 175 8.76 -11.15 -3.68
C ASP A 175 7.23 -11.15 -3.44
N ASN A 176 6.63 -9.96 -3.24
CA ASN A 176 5.20 -9.74 -3.05
C ASN A 176 4.44 -9.44 -4.36
N ALA A 177 5.14 -9.06 -5.43
CA ALA A 177 4.52 -8.70 -6.71
C ALA A 177 3.55 -9.76 -7.25
N PRO A 178 3.83 -11.09 -7.18
CA PRO A 178 2.92 -12.10 -7.71
C PRO A 178 1.56 -12.12 -7.02
N ARG A 179 1.52 -11.90 -5.70
CA ARG A 179 0.26 -11.78 -4.95
C ARG A 179 -0.49 -10.52 -5.34
N MET A 180 0.21 -9.38 -5.33
CA MET A 180 -0.35 -8.09 -5.75
C MET A 180 -0.97 -8.17 -7.15
N VAL A 181 -0.25 -8.73 -8.12
CA VAL A 181 -0.73 -8.86 -9.50
C VAL A 181 -1.95 -9.77 -9.59
N ASN A 182 -1.99 -10.90 -8.87
CA ASN A 182 -3.17 -11.77 -8.83
C ASN A 182 -4.42 -11.01 -8.36
N HIS A 183 -4.29 -10.24 -7.27
CA HIS A 183 -5.40 -9.44 -6.75
C HIS A 183 -5.87 -8.35 -7.72
N LEU A 184 -4.94 -7.63 -8.36
CA LEU A 184 -5.27 -6.57 -9.30
C LEU A 184 -5.86 -7.10 -10.61
N LYS A 185 -5.39 -8.24 -11.11
CA LYS A 185 -6.02 -8.95 -12.26
C LYS A 185 -7.44 -9.41 -11.91
N ARG A 186 -7.67 -9.94 -10.71
CA ARG A 186 -9.01 -10.29 -10.21
C ARG A 186 -9.90 -9.07 -10.08
N PHE A 187 -9.39 -7.97 -9.51
CA PHE A 187 -10.08 -6.69 -9.44
C PHE A 187 -10.52 -6.21 -10.83
N LYS A 188 -9.63 -6.23 -11.83
CA LYS A 188 -9.94 -5.82 -13.20
C LYS A 188 -10.99 -6.74 -13.86
N LYS A 189 -10.91 -8.04 -13.62
CA LYS A 189 -11.88 -9.02 -14.12
C LYS A 189 -13.27 -8.83 -13.52
N GLN A 190 -13.35 -8.53 -12.22
CA GLN A 190 -14.60 -8.28 -11.51
C GLN A 190 -15.18 -6.90 -11.80
N ASN A 191 -14.37 -5.94 -12.25
CA ASN A 191 -14.78 -4.57 -12.53
C ASN A 191 -14.30 -4.19 -13.95
N PRO A 192 -15.03 -4.55 -15.02
CA PRO A 192 -14.60 -4.27 -16.40
C PRO A 192 -14.36 -2.78 -16.67
N ASP A 193 -15.14 -1.92 -16.03
CA ASP A 193 -15.03 -0.46 -16.08
C ASP A 193 -14.06 0.05 -14.99
N SER A 194 -12.83 -0.44 -15.02
CA SER A 194 -11.80 -0.09 -14.03
C SER A 194 -10.46 0.29 -14.63
N LEU A 195 -9.65 0.97 -13.80
CA LEU A 195 -8.28 1.34 -14.10
C LEU A 195 -7.36 0.99 -12.93
N ILE A 196 -6.13 0.60 -13.23
CA ILE A 196 -5.05 0.43 -12.26
C ILE A 196 -4.02 1.52 -12.53
N VAL A 197 -3.70 2.31 -11.51
CA VAL A 197 -2.70 3.38 -11.54
C VAL A 197 -1.69 3.17 -10.41
N PHE A 198 -0.56 3.87 -10.48
CA PHE A 198 0.46 3.82 -9.44
C PHE A 198 0.66 5.20 -8.79
N GLY A 199 0.92 5.21 -7.49
CA GLY A 199 1.05 6.39 -6.64
C GLY A 199 2.48 6.90 -6.49
N GLY A 200 3.47 6.27 -7.12
CA GLY A 200 4.90 6.59 -6.98
C GLY A 200 5.62 5.69 -5.97
N ASP A 201 6.95 5.85 -5.91
CA ASP A 201 7.93 5.04 -5.19
C ASP A 201 7.88 3.55 -5.57
N ASN A 202 8.01 3.31 -6.87
CA ASN A 202 7.86 1.96 -7.42
C ASN A 202 9.18 1.21 -7.51
N TYR A 203 10.26 1.93 -7.80
CA TYR A 203 11.52 1.36 -8.27
C TYR A 203 12.57 1.18 -7.16
N PHE A 204 12.53 1.95 -6.09
CA PHE A 204 13.54 1.86 -5.03
C PHE A 204 13.30 0.68 -4.07
N GLY A 205 14.31 -0.16 -3.79
CA GLY A 205 14.29 -1.05 -2.61
C GLY A 205 14.99 -2.39 -2.77
N ASP A 206 14.87 -3.06 -3.91
CA ASP A 206 15.59 -4.31 -4.20
C ASP A 206 16.79 -4.07 -5.13
N PRO A 207 17.97 -4.66 -4.86
CA PRO A 207 19.12 -4.56 -5.76
C PRO A 207 18.83 -4.97 -7.21
N ALA A 208 17.81 -5.81 -7.45
CA ALA A 208 17.37 -6.15 -8.79
C ALA A 208 16.91 -4.93 -9.60
N CYS A 209 16.33 -3.91 -8.96
CA CYS A 209 15.97 -2.69 -9.67
C CYS A 209 17.21 -1.91 -10.13
N ASP A 210 18.22 -1.76 -9.28
CA ASP A 210 19.45 -1.05 -9.65
C ASP A 210 20.28 -1.80 -10.71
N VAL A 211 20.30 -3.14 -10.65
CA VAL A 211 21.13 -3.97 -11.53
C VAL A 211 20.48 -4.22 -12.88
N LEU A 212 19.14 -4.26 -12.93
CA LEU A 212 18.36 -4.55 -14.13
C LEU A 212 17.58 -3.32 -14.61
N ASP A 213 18.07 -2.12 -14.30
CA ASP A 213 17.51 -0.84 -14.73
C ASP A 213 15.99 -0.67 -14.43
N GLY A 214 15.48 -1.34 -13.40
CA GLY A 214 14.06 -1.35 -13.03
C GLY A 214 13.14 -2.19 -13.90
N ASP A 215 13.67 -2.95 -14.87
CA ASP A 215 12.88 -3.80 -15.77
C ASP A 215 11.89 -4.74 -15.05
N PRO A 216 12.24 -5.42 -13.94
CA PRO A 216 11.29 -6.30 -13.26
C PRO A 216 10.05 -5.55 -12.74
N VAL A 217 10.21 -4.32 -12.26
CA VAL A 217 9.11 -3.47 -11.80
C VAL A 217 8.27 -3.01 -12.99
N THR A 218 8.94 -2.56 -14.07
CA THR A 218 8.28 -2.14 -15.30
C THR A 218 7.43 -3.25 -15.90
N GLN A 219 7.94 -4.48 -15.97
CA GLN A 219 7.18 -5.62 -16.49
C GLN A 219 6.00 -6.02 -15.59
N VAL A 220 6.10 -5.82 -14.27
CA VAL A 220 4.95 -5.97 -13.36
C VAL A 220 3.87 -4.93 -13.70
N MET A 221 4.25 -3.67 -13.89
CA MET A 221 3.31 -2.60 -14.28
C MET A 221 2.69 -2.84 -15.67
N GLU A 222 3.46 -3.30 -16.64
CA GLU A 222 2.98 -3.71 -17.97
C GLU A 222 1.93 -4.82 -17.88
N SER A 223 2.17 -5.83 -17.03
CA SER A 223 1.23 -6.96 -16.83
C SER A 223 -0.13 -6.54 -16.26
N LEU A 224 -0.21 -5.33 -15.69
CA LEU A 224 -1.39 -4.70 -15.14
C LEU A 224 -1.99 -3.62 -16.05
N GLU A 225 -1.36 -3.36 -17.20
CA GLU A 225 -1.75 -2.35 -18.19
C GLU A 225 -1.88 -0.95 -17.56
N VAL A 226 -0.89 -0.58 -16.75
CA VAL A 226 -0.86 0.71 -16.03
C VAL A 226 -0.64 1.85 -17.03
N PRO A 227 -1.54 2.85 -17.12
CA PRO A 227 -1.34 4.00 -17.99
C PRO A 227 -0.55 5.12 -17.32
N PHE A 228 -0.68 5.26 -15.99
CA PHE A 228 -0.17 6.40 -15.23
C PHE A 228 0.47 5.97 -13.91
N SER A 229 1.58 6.61 -13.56
CA SER A 229 2.13 6.62 -12.21
C SER A 229 2.39 8.06 -11.77
N SER A 230 2.12 8.41 -10.52
CA SER A 230 2.78 9.61 -9.95
C SER A 230 4.29 9.36 -9.82
N ILE A 231 5.07 10.44 -9.71
CA ILE A 231 6.48 10.37 -9.30
C ILE A 231 6.51 10.45 -7.77
N GLY A 232 7.13 9.47 -7.12
CA GLY A 232 7.46 9.58 -5.70
C GLY A 232 8.85 10.14 -5.44
N ASN A 233 9.19 10.42 -4.17
CA ASN A 233 10.51 10.96 -3.81
C ASN A 233 11.64 10.01 -4.20
N HIS A 234 11.45 8.70 -4.06
CA HIS A 234 12.44 7.71 -4.47
C HIS A 234 12.49 7.47 -5.98
N ASP A 235 11.41 7.70 -6.73
CA ASP A 235 11.48 7.70 -8.19
C ASP A 235 12.29 8.91 -8.70
N TYR A 236 12.10 10.07 -8.06
CA TYR A 236 12.80 11.32 -8.38
C TYR A 236 14.32 11.19 -8.24
N GLU A 237 14.80 10.39 -7.28
CA GLU A 237 16.23 10.12 -7.02
C GLU A 237 16.98 9.54 -8.23
N TYR A 238 16.33 8.71 -9.05
CA TYR A 238 16.97 8.09 -10.22
C TYR A 238 17.19 9.07 -11.37
N GLY A 239 16.48 10.19 -11.35
CA GLY A 239 16.65 11.29 -12.27
C GLY A 239 16.08 11.09 -13.67
N LYS A 240 16.20 12.16 -14.46
CA LYS A 240 15.51 12.33 -15.75
C LYS A 240 15.69 11.19 -16.75
N GLN A 241 16.92 10.70 -16.91
CA GLN A 241 17.20 9.70 -17.95
C GLN A 241 16.48 8.38 -17.63
N GLN A 242 16.51 7.99 -16.36
CA GLN A 242 15.87 6.77 -15.89
C GLN A 242 14.34 6.88 -15.95
N LEU A 243 13.78 8.00 -15.48
CA LEU A 243 12.33 8.26 -15.56
C LEU A 243 11.80 8.20 -17.00
N ARG A 244 12.58 8.69 -17.98
CA ARG A 244 12.24 8.57 -19.42
C ARG A 244 12.34 7.14 -19.93
N TYR A 245 13.37 6.41 -19.49
CA TYR A 245 13.57 5.02 -19.87
C TYR A 245 12.41 4.16 -19.38
N TRP A 246 12.00 4.28 -18.11
CA TRP A 246 10.88 3.53 -17.54
C TRP A 246 9.56 3.78 -18.24
N GLN A 247 9.21 5.04 -18.51
CA GLN A 247 7.98 5.37 -19.28
C GLN A 247 8.00 4.74 -20.67
N LYS A 248 9.14 4.80 -21.36
CA LYS A 248 9.27 4.23 -22.70
C LYS A 248 9.20 2.70 -22.68
N SER A 249 9.87 2.06 -21.72
CA SER A 249 9.88 0.61 -21.59
C SER A 249 8.49 0.12 -21.20
N GLY A 250 7.93 0.65 -20.12
CA GLY A 250 6.66 0.24 -19.54
C GLY A 250 5.41 0.73 -20.27
N THR A 251 5.56 1.57 -21.29
CA THR A 251 4.45 2.16 -22.05
C THR A 251 3.42 2.86 -21.14
N PHE A 252 3.91 3.62 -20.16
CA PHE A 252 3.10 4.43 -19.24
C PHE A 252 3.62 5.86 -19.16
N GLU A 253 2.83 6.78 -18.61
CA GLU A 253 3.24 8.17 -18.38
C GLU A 253 3.40 8.46 -16.88
N PHE A 254 4.52 9.09 -16.53
CA PHE A 254 4.66 9.71 -15.22
C PHE A 254 3.86 11.02 -15.16
N LEU A 255 3.14 11.20 -14.06
CA LEU A 255 2.42 12.42 -13.75
C LEU A 255 3.08 13.13 -12.57
N CYS A 256 3.38 14.42 -12.74
CA CYS A 256 3.78 15.30 -11.64
C CYS A 256 3.62 16.77 -12.07
N ALA A 257 2.77 17.51 -11.35
CA ALA A 257 2.47 18.90 -11.62
C ALA A 257 3.42 19.88 -10.94
N ASN A 258 4.10 19.46 -9.87
CA ASN A 258 4.92 20.34 -9.04
C ASN A 258 6.44 20.20 -9.28
N ILE A 259 6.86 19.60 -10.40
CA ILE A 259 8.24 19.68 -10.91
C ILE A 259 8.35 20.87 -11.87
N GLU A 260 9.19 21.86 -11.55
CA GLU A 260 9.51 22.93 -12.49
C GLU A 260 10.36 22.42 -13.65
N ASN A 261 10.13 22.96 -14.85
CA ASN A 261 10.80 22.53 -16.09
C ASN A 261 10.64 21.03 -16.40
N GLY A 262 9.69 20.33 -15.75
CA GLY A 262 9.50 18.88 -15.86
C GLY A 262 8.79 18.40 -17.11
N SER A 263 8.40 19.29 -18.04
CA SER A 263 7.60 18.94 -19.23
C SER A 263 8.23 17.90 -20.15
N ASP A 264 9.54 17.70 -20.01
CA ASP A 264 10.28 16.72 -20.77
C ASP A 264 10.59 15.43 -19.97
N ILE A 265 10.14 15.35 -18.72
CA ILE A 265 10.23 14.19 -17.82
C ILE A 265 8.85 13.57 -17.61
N CYS A 266 7.83 14.39 -17.33
CA CYS A 266 6.49 13.98 -16.94
C CYS A 266 5.44 14.97 -17.46
N ARG A 267 4.17 14.57 -17.40
CA ARG A 267 3.04 15.49 -17.60
C ARG A 267 2.50 15.96 -16.25
N PRO A 268 1.93 17.17 -16.13
CA PRO A 268 1.27 17.57 -14.89
C PRO A 268 0.01 16.74 -14.63
N TYR A 269 -0.77 16.47 -15.68
CA TYR A 269 -1.99 15.69 -15.63
C TYR A 269 -2.22 14.95 -16.95
N ALA A 270 -3.12 13.97 -16.92
CA ALA A 270 -3.66 13.29 -18.09
C ALA A 270 -5.18 13.12 -17.97
N ILE A 271 -5.88 12.97 -19.09
CA ILE A 271 -7.32 12.67 -19.10
C ILE A 271 -7.52 11.38 -19.87
N MET A 272 -8.23 10.42 -19.26
CA MET A 272 -8.55 9.14 -19.86
C MET A 272 -10.06 8.93 -19.89
N GLU A 273 -10.57 8.39 -20.99
CA GLU A 273 -11.97 7.99 -21.10
C GLU A 273 -12.12 6.52 -20.66
N ILE A 274 -12.95 6.29 -19.65
CA ILE A 274 -13.24 4.96 -19.09
C ILE A 274 -14.76 4.86 -18.95
N ALA A 275 -15.38 3.81 -19.50
CA ALA A 275 -16.84 3.66 -19.48
C ALA A 275 -17.62 4.89 -19.98
N SER A 276 -17.11 5.54 -21.05
CA SER A 276 -17.64 6.81 -21.58
C SER A 276 -17.60 8.00 -20.60
N ARG A 277 -16.73 7.95 -19.59
CA ARG A 277 -16.48 9.03 -18.62
C ARG A 277 -15.05 9.52 -18.74
N ARG A 278 -14.87 10.83 -18.82
CA ARG A 278 -13.56 11.48 -18.92
C ARG A 278 -13.03 11.78 -17.53
N ILE A 279 -12.03 11.02 -17.09
CA ILE A 279 -11.43 11.16 -15.76
C ILE A 279 -10.08 11.85 -15.91
N ALA A 280 -9.89 12.96 -15.21
CA ALA A 280 -8.60 13.65 -15.13
C ALA A 280 -7.78 13.10 -13.96
N PHE A 281 -6.50 12.85 -14.20
CA PHE A 281 -5.51 12.40 -13.22
C PHE A 281 -4.42 13.46 -13.09
N LEU A 282 -4.23 14.01 -11.89
CA LEU A 282 -3.21 15.00 -11.56
C LEU A 282 -2.12 14.33 -10.72
N GLY A 283 -0.85 14.39 -11.12
CA GLY A 283 0.25 13.87 -10.32
C GLY A 283 0.84 14.92 -9.38
N LEU A 284 1.22 14.52 -8.17
CA LEU A 284 1.89 15.39 -7.20
C LEU A 284 2.96 14.60 -6.44
N THR A 285 4.07 15.24 -6.11
CA THR A 285 5.17 14.68 -5.31
C THR A 285 5.37 15.50 -4.05
N THR A 286 5.67 14.83 -2.94
CA THR A 286 5.98 15.44 -1.64
C THR A 286 7.21 16.35 -1.69
N LEU A 287 7.25 17.35 -0.80
CA LEU A 287 8.49 18.05 -0.42
C LEU A 287 9.14 17.47 0.84
N ASP A 288 8.43 16.59 1.56
CA ASP A 288 8.91 15.86 2.73
C ASP A 288 9.88 14.74 2.32
N ASP A 289 10.82 14.41 3.20
CA ASP A 289 11.81 13.33 3.04
C ASP A 289 12.55 13.32 1.68
N MET A 290 12.68 14.49 1.05
CA MET A 290 13.38 14.62 -0.22
C MET A 290 14.89 14.40 -0.03
N PRO A 291 15.55 13.60 -0.88
CA PRO A 291 17.00 13.50 -0.89
C PRO A 291 17.63 14.90 -1.01
N SER A 292 18.81 15.08 -0.42
CA SER A 292 19.59 16.29 -0.67
C SER A 292 19.78 16.43 -2.19
N PRO A 293 19.60 17.62 -2.79
CA PRO A 293 19.77 17.86 -4.23
C PRO A 293 21.20 17.62 -4.75
N GLU A 294 22.09 17.11 -3.90
CA GLU A 294 23.45 16.71 -4.19
C GLU A 294 23.58 15.22 -4.46
N THR A 295 22.99 14.74 -5.56
CA THR A 295 23.60 13.65 -6.33
C THR A 295 23.44 13.92 -7.83
N ASP A 296 24.44 13.49 -8.60
CA ASP A 296 24.73 13.69 -10.03
C ASP A 296 23.60 13.34 -11.04
N ALA A 297 22.37 13.05 -10.61
CA ALA A 297 21.26 12.61 -11.47
C ALA A 297 20.64 13.74 -12.34
N GLY A 298 21.21 14.96 -12.29
CA GLY A 298 20.78 16.09 -13.10
C GLY A 298 19.46 16.74 -12.67
N MET A 299 18.99 16.43 -11.46
CA MET A 299 17.69 16.90 -10.95
C MET A 299 17.68 18.34 -10.41
N LYS A 300 18.85 18.97 -10.23
CA LYS A 300 18.98 20.39 -9.83
C LYS A 300 18.21 21.37 -10.73
N CYS A 301 18.02 21.04 -12.02
CA CYS A 301 17.27 21.86 -12.97
C CYS A 301 15.75 21.64 -12.92
N TYR A 302 15.29 20.68 -12.12
CA TYR A 302 13.91 20.23 -12.01
C TYR A 302 13.43 20.32 -10.56
N PRO A 303 13.52 21.50 -9.90
CA PRO A 303 13.16 21.62 -8.50
C PRO A 303 11.67 21.31 -8.30
N LEU A 304 11.36 20.68 -7.19
CA LEU A 304 9.99 20.53 -6.72
C LEU A 304 9.54 21.81 -6.02
N VAL A 305 8.29 22.19 -6.23
CA VAL A 305 7.61 23.29 -5.55
C VAL A 305 6.44 22.77 -4.74
N ASP A 306 5.81 23.66 -3.96
CA ASP A 306 4.63 23.33 -3.15
C ASP A 306 3.54 22.65 -4.00
N SER A 307 3.18 21.43 -3.58
CA SER A 307 2.25 20.56 -4.28
C SER A 307 0.83 21.17 -4.38
N THR A 308 0.38 21.85 -3.32
CA THR A 308 -0.94 22.49 -3.30
C THR A 308 -1.02 23.68 -4.27
N ALA A 309 0.00 24.55 -4.27
CA ALA A 309 0.08 25.70 -5.15
C ALA A 309 0.14 25.28 -6.62
N ALA A 310 0.93 24.26 -6.94
CA ALA A 310 0.99 23.69 -8.28
C ALA A 310 -0.35 23.07 -8.70
N ALA A 311 -1.00 22.31 -7.81
CA ALA A 311 -2.30 21.70 -8.07
C ALA A 311 -3.35 22.75 -8.44
N LYS A 312 -3.48 23.84 -7.67
CA LYS A 312 -4.42 24.93 -7.96
C LYS A 312 -4.27 25.48 -9.37
N LYS A 313 -3.02 25.74 -9.78
CA LYS A 313 -2.73 26.28 -11.10
C LYS A 313 -3.17 25.33 -12.21
N ILE A 314 -2.85 24.04 -12.07
CA ILE A 314 -3.19 23.02 -13.07
C ILE A 314 -4.70 22.73 -13.09
N LEU A 315 -5.38 22.79 -11.94
CA LEU A 315 -6.81 22.51 -11.87
C LEU A 315 -7.65 23.49 -12.70
N ASP A 316 -7.23 24.73 -12.84
CA ASP A 316 -7.91 25.69 -13.72
C ASP A 316 -7.82 25.27 -15.20
N GLU A 317 -6.68 24.72 -15.64
CA GLU A 317 -6.52 24.16 -16.98
C GLU A 317 -7.34 22.87 -17.16
N VAL A 318 -7.34 22.00 -16.15
CA VAL A 318 -8.11 20.74 -16.14
C VAL A 318 -9.62 21.02 -16.26
N LYS A 319 -10.16 22.02 -15.55
CA LYS A 319 -11.58 22.40 -15.62
C LYS A 319 -12.00 22.80 -17.04
N LEU A 320 -11.13 23.48 -17.79
CA LEU A 320 -11.42 23.87 -19.18
C LEU A 320 -11.62 22.65 -20.09
N GLN A 321 -10.99 21.53 -19.74
CA GLN A 321 -11.17 20.26 -20.45
C GLN A 321 -12.50 19.59 -20.14
N LYS A 322 -13.26 20.05 -19.14
CA LYS A 322 -14.57 19.51 -18.72
C LYS A 322 -14.53 17.99 -18.46
N PRO A 323 -13.65 17.49 -17.57
CA PRO A 323 -13.70 16.10 -17.15
C PRO A 323 -14.97 15.85 -16.31
N ASP A 324 -15.43 14.60 -16.29
CA ASP A 324 -16.52 14.15 -15.43
C ASP A 324 -16.07 13.99 -13.96
N ALA A 325 -14.76 13.76 -13.73
CA ALA A 325 -14.15 13.69 -12.40
C ALA A 325 -12.67 14.08 -12.43
N VAL A 326 -12.14 14.57 -11.31
CA VAL A 326 -10.72 14.89 -11.13
C VAL A 326 -10.13 14.15 -9.94
N ILE A 327 -9.13 13.32 -10.19
CA ILE A 327 -8.44 12.49 -9.21
C ILE A 327 -6.98 12.93 -9.09
N ALA A 328 -6.50 13.13 -7.87
CA ALA A 328 -5.07 13.33 -7.63
C ALA A 328 -4.38 11.99 -7.32
N LEU A 329 -3.32 11.69 -8.07
CA LEU A 329 -2.30 10.71 -7.71
C LEU A 329 -1.25 11.45 -6.90
N ALA A 330 -1.46 11.55 -5.59
CA ALA A 330 -0.67 12.41 -4.73
C ALA A 330 0.30 11.56 -3.94
N HIS A 331 1.58 11.64 -4.30
CA HIS A 331 2.65 11.04 -3.51
C HIS A 331 2.94 11.89 -2.27
N LEU A 332 1.94 12.02 -1.40
CA LEU A 332 1.90 12.90 -0.24
C LEU A 332 1.45 12.09 0.98
N GLY A 333 2.12 12.31 2.11
CA GLY A 333 1.93 11.55 3.33
C GLY A 333 0.58 11.76 4.02
N LEU A 334 -0.09 10.67 4.40
CA LEU A 334 -1.30 10.69 5.22
C LEU A 334 -1.22 9.63 6.35
N LYS A 335 -1.63 10.00 7.55
CA LYS A 335 -1.75 9.09 8.70
C LYS A 335 -3.00 9.36 9.51
N GLU A 336 -3.38 8.39 10.32
CA GLU A 336 -4.38 8.56 11.37
C GLU A 336 -3.67 8.72 12.72
N THR A 337 -4.07 9.71 13.50
CA THR A 337 -3.59 9.92 14.88
C THR A 337 -4.28 8.95 15.86
N GLU A 338 -3.77 8.82 17.08
CA GLU A 338 -4.40 7.98 18.13
C GLU A 338 -5.86 8.39 18.43
N SER A 339 -6.24 9.64 18.16
CA SER A 339 -7.59 10.17 18.30
C SER A 339 -8.49 9.96 17.07
N SER A 340 -8.09 9.11 16.12
CA SER A 340 -8.79 8.88 14.85
C SER A 340 -8.98 10.12 13.98
N VAL A 341 -8.05 11.06 14.07
CA VAL A 341 -8.01 12.27 13.23
C VAL A 341 -6.95 12.07 12.16
N LEU A 342 -7.32 12.33 10.89
CA LEU A 342 -6.39 12.34 9.77
C LEU A 342 -5.39 13.48 9.90
N ALA A 343 -4.11 13.18 9.71
CA ALA A 343 -3.00 14.12 9.75
C ALA A 343 -2.09 13.88 8.55
N GLY A 344 -1.61 14.94 7.93
CA GLY A 344 -0.87 14.91 6.66
C GLY A 344 -0.90 16.30 6.03
N PRO A 345 0.00 17.21 6.43
CA PRO A 345 -0.13 18.64 6.14
C PRO A 345 -0.35 18.96 4.66
N GLU A 346 0.37 18.28 3.77
CA GLU A 346 0.25 18.48 2.32
C GLU A 346 -1.08 17.97 1.76
N VAL A 347 -1.54 16.77 2.14
CA VAL A 347 -2.85 16.23 1.71
C VAL A 347 -4.00 17.06 2.27
N LEU A 348 -3.92 17.47 3.54
CA LEU A 348 -4.92 18.32 4.18
C LEU A 348 -5.01 19.67 3.47
N SER A 349 -3.87 20.32 3.23
CA SER A 349 -3.78 21.57 2.47
C SER A 349 -4.33 21.43 1.05
N LEU A 350 -4.00 20.33 0.36
CA LEU A 350 -4.50 20.04 -0.98
C LEU A 350 -6.03 19.95 -0.98
N CYS A 351 -6.62 19.14 -0.11
CA CYS A 351 -8.08 18.98 -0.05
C CYS A 351 -8.80 20.24 0.44
N GLU A 352 -8.20 21.02 1.34
CA GLU A 352 -8.73 22.32 1.80
C GLU A 352 -8.79 23.36 0.70
N GLN A 353 -7.74 23.42 -0.12
CA GLN A 353 -7.56 24.53 -1.04
C GLN A 353 -7.87 24.18 -2.51
N CYS A 354 -8.16 22.92 -2.80
CA CYS A 354 -8.56 22.40 -4.11
C CYS A 354 -9.87 21.57 -4.01
N PRO A 355 -11.02 22.18 -3.65
CA PRO A 355 -12.31 21.47 -3.52
C PRO A 355 -12.84 20.90 -4.86
N GLU A 356 -12.17 21.18 -5.97
CA GLU A 356 -12.48 20.66 -7.31
C GLU A 356 -11.90 19.27 -7.56
N LEU A 357 -11.14 18.71 -6.62
CA LEU A 357 -10.79 17.29 -6.60
C LEU A 357 -11.97 16.45 -6.13
N ASP A 358 -12.26 15.34 -6.80
CA ASP A 358 -13.28 14.36 -6.40
C ASP A 358 -12.68 13.31 -5.47
N GLY A 359 -11.41 12.99 -5.68
CA GLY A 359 -10.66 12.12 -4.78
C GLY A 359 -9.14 12.24 -4.90
N VAL A 360 -8.46 11.73 -3.89
CA VAL A 360 -7.00 11.71 -3.76
C VAL A 360 -6.57 10.30 -3.36
N PHE A 361 -5.64 9.74 -4.13
CA PHE A 361 -4.80 8.66 -3.65
C PHE A 361 -3.59 9.27 -2.96
N ALA A 362 -3.47 9.07 -1.64
CA ALA A 362 -2.29 9.42 -0.87
C ALA A 362 -1.23 8.29 -0.97
N ALA A 363 -0.01 8.55 -0.49
CA ALA A 363 1.11 7.60 -0.50
C ALA A 363 2.14 7.99 0.56
N HIS A 364 3.41 7.59 0.38
CA HIS A 364 4.60 8.05 1.08
C HIS A 364 4.73 7.56 2.53
N TRP A 365 3.65 7.48 3.30
CA TRP A 365 3.68 7.07 4.71
C TRP A 365 3.27 5.61 4.96
N HIS A 366 2.93 4.89 3.90
CA HIS A 366 2.66 3.46 3.82
C HIS A 366 1.50 2.99 4.71
N ARG A 367 0.43 3.78 4.78
CA ARG A 367 -0.72 3.53 5.64
C ARG A 367 -1.90 2.98 4.85
N PHE A 368 -2.66 2.12 5.51
CA PHE A 368 -3.97 1.71 5.03
C PHE A 368 -5.00 2.67 5.59
N ILE A 369 -5.39 3.65 4.80
CA ILE A 369 -6.29 4.73 5.23
C ILE A 369 -7.37 4.94 4.20
N LYS A 370 -8.57 5.28 4.68
CA LYS A 370 -9.66 5.77 3.86
C LYS A 370 -10.46 6.80 4.66
N GLY A 371 -10.98 7.81 3.99
CA GLY A 371 -11.78 8.83 4.64
C GLY A 371 -12.18 9.96 3.71
N ARG A 372 -12.60 11.08 4.30
CA ARG A 372 -12.87 12.31 3.55
C ARG A 372 -12.23 13.49 4.25
N ILE A 373 -11.69 14.41 3.45
CA ILE A 373 -11.16 15.69 3.92
C ILE A 373 -11.85 16.78 3.11
N ASN A 374 -12.62 17.64 3.79
CA ASN A 374 -13.45 18.67 3.15
C ASN A 374 -14.31 18.18 1.97
N GLY A 375 -14.89 16.99 2.12
CA GLY A 375 -15.74 16.36 1.10
C GLY A 375 -14.99 15.55 0.05
N VAL A 376 -13.70 15.79 -0.15
CA VAL A 376 -12.84 15.03 -1.08
C VAL A 376 -12.57 13.64 -0.52
N ALA A 377 -12.79 12.58 -1.31
CA ALA A 377 -12.49 11.22 -0.90
C ALA A 377 -10.97 10.98 -0.87
N VAL A 378 -10.43 10.38 0.20
CA VAL A 378 -9.00 10.09 0.32
C VAL A 378 -8.78 8.62 0.65
N ALA A 379 -7.78 8.00 0.02
CA ALA A 379 -7.41 6.61 0.27
C ALA A 379 -5.91 6.37 0.08
N GLU A 380 -5.34 5.45 0.86
CA GLU A 380 -3.98 4.95 0.74
C GLU A 380 -3.97 3.42 0.96
N GLY A 381 -3.17 2.71 0.17
CA GLY A 381 -3.19 1.26 0.03
C GLY A 381 -2.13 0.50 0.82
N GLY A 382 -1.49 1.13 1.80
CA GLY A 382 -0.34 0.57 2.49
C GLY A 382 0.94 0.76 1.69
N GLY A 383 1.75 -0.29 1.51
CA GLY A 383 2.99 -0.25 0.73
C GLY A 383 3.60 -1.64 0.56
N ASN A 384 4.70 -1.75 -0.19
CA ASN A 384 5.44 -2.99 -0.45
C ASN A 384 4.59 -4.11 -1.10
N GLY A 385 3.59 -3.74 -1.88
CA GLY A 385 2.65 -4.67 -2.53
C GLY A 385 1.74 -5.43 -1.57
N ASN A 386 1.60 -4.99 -0.32
CA ASN A 386 0.69 -5.60 0.67
C ASN A 386 -0.78 -5.16 0.51
N GLY A 387 -1.09 -4.38 -0.53
CA GLY A 387 -2.42 -3.83 -0.74
C GLY A 387 -2.47 -2.78 -1.84
N PHE A 388 -3.65 -2.21 -2.02
CA PHE A 388 -3.91 -1.10 -2.94
C PHE A 388 -5.14 -0.31 -2.47
N ALA A 389 -5.15 0.99 -2.77
CA ALA A 389 -6.28 1.86 -2.51
C ALA A 389 -7.32 1.76 -3.64
N ILE A 390 -8.57 2.10 -3.33
CA ILE A 390 -9.67 2.14 -4.29
C ILE A 390 -10.41 3.47 -4.17
N LEU A 391 -10.73 4.08 -5.30
CA LEU A 391 -11.77 5.09 -5.43
C LEU A 391 -12.86 4.56 -6.36
N ASP A 392 -14.08 4.44 -5.84
CA ASP A 392 -15.26 3.98 -6.58
C ASP A 392 -16.13 5.19 -6.96
N LEU A 393 -16.13 5.55 -8.24
CA LEU A 393 -16.83 6.71 -8.77
C LEU A 393 -18.17 6.27 -9.36
N VAL A 394 -19.29 6.73 -8.79
CA VAL A 394 -20.63 6.40 -9.24
C VAL A 394 -21.34 7.67 -9.76
N PHE A 395 -21.79 7.63 -11.02
CA PHE A 395 -22.37 8.78 -11.72
C PHE A 395 -23.90 8.70 -11.69
N THR A 396 -24.51 9.27 -10.65
CA THR A 396 -25.96 9.11 -10.35
C THR A 396 -26.86 10.17 -10.99
N LYS A 397 -26.33 11.35 -11.32
CA LYS A 397 -27.06 12.50 -11.90
C LYS A 397 -26.14 13.28 -12.87
N ALA A 398 -26.70 14.27 -13.57
CA ALA A 398 -25.88 15.25 -14.28
C ALA A 398 -25.05 16.05 -13.27
N GLY A 399 -23.73 15.86 -13.27
CA GLY A 399 -22.82 16.49 -12.31
C GLY A 399 -21.61 15.62 -11.97
N ARG A 400 -20.94 15.97 -10.86
CA ARG A 400 -19.79 15.24 -10.31
C ARG A 400 -20.22 13.89 -9.70
N PRO A 401 -19.36 12.86 -9.72
CA PRO A 401 -19.69 11.55 -9.18
C PRO A 401 -19.77 11.55 -7.65
N GLU A 402 -20.50 10.57 -7.10
CA GLU A 402 -20.28 10.13 -5.73
C GLU A 402 -19.02 9.26 -5.71
N VAL A 403 -18.01 9.64 -4.91
CA VAL A 403 -16.74 8.91 -4.81
C VAL A 403 -16.62 8.24 -3.46
N ALA A 404 -16.56 6.90 -3.43
CA ALA A 404 -16.36 6.13 -2.20
C ALA A 404 -14.90 5.63 -2.11
N PRO A 405 -14.16 6.01 -1.05
CA PRO A 405 -12.80 5.52 -0.82
C PRO A 405 -12.80 4.17 -0.11
N ASP A 406 -11.89 3.29 -0.51
CA ASP A 406 -11.63 2.02 0.14
C ASP A 406 -10.17 1.61 -0.01
N TYR A 407 -9.78 0.48 0.59
CA TYR A 407 -8.51 -0.18 0.32
C TYR A 407 -8.68 -1.69 0.41
N VAL A 408 -7.75 -2.43 -0.19
CA VAL A 408 -7.61 -3.88 -0.06
C VAL A 408 -6.28 -4.19 0.60
N ARG A 409 -6.31 -5.03 1.63
CA ARG A 409 -5.13 -5.66 2.22
C ARG A 409 -4.93 -7.02 1.58
N ILE A 410 -3.68 -7.36 1.33
CA ILE A 410 -3.25 -8.63 0.75
C ILE A 410 -2.43 -9.35 1.81
N HIS A 411 -2.86 -10.55 2.16
CA HIS A 411 -2.21 -11.38 3.15
C HIS A 411 -1.25 -12.39 2.50
N SER A 412 -0.29 -12.88 3.28
CA SER A 412 0.81 -13.72 2.79
C SER A 412 0.39 -15.09 2.27
N GLU A 413 -0.73 -15.59 2.75
CA GLU A 413 -1.32 -16.89 2.42
C GLU A 413 -2.18 -16.87 1.15
N GLU A 414 -2.43 -15.69 0.60
CA GLU A 414 -3.30 -15.52 -0.55
C GLU A 414 -2.61 -15.97 -1.87
N PRO A 415 -3.38 -16.42 -2.87
CA PRO A 415 -2.80 -16.98 -4.09
C PRO A 415 -1.96 -15.99 -4.91
N GLU A 416 -1.01 -16.54 -5.64
CA GLU A 416 -0.04 -15.78 -6.44
C GLU A 416 -0.28 -15.93 -7.94
N ASP A 417 0.05 -14.91 -8.72
CA ASP A 417 0.05 -14.97 -10.18
C ASP A 417 1.29 -15.75 -10.66
N PRO A 418 1.11 -16.92 -11.32
CA PRO A 418 2.23 -17.81 -11.64
C PRO A 418 3.21 -17.22 -12.65
N GLU A 419 2.73 -16.43 -13.61
CA GLU A 419 3.58 -15.78 -14.60
C GLU A 419 4.45 -14.70 -13.96
N THR A 420 3.87 -13.88 -13.08
CA THR A 420 4.61 -12.88 -12.30
C THR A 420 5.61 -13.55 -11.36
N ARG A 421 5.23 -14.68 -10.73
CA ARG A 421 6.15 -15.45 -9.87
C ARG A 421 7.37 -15.93 -10.66
N LYS A 422 7.16 -16.43 -11.88
CA LYS A 422 8.25 -16.85 -12.76
C LYS A 422 9.16 -15.67 -13.12
N LEU A 423 8.58 -14.56 -13.57
CA LEU A 423 9.29 -13.32 -13.89
C LEU A 423 10.18 -12.85 -12.73
N VAL A 424 9.64 -12.79 -11.52
CA VAL A 424 10.36 -12.37 -10.31
C VAL A 424 11.52 -13.33 -10.01
N VAL A 425 11.27 -14.65 -10.06
CA VAL A 425 12.32 -15.65 -9.81
C VAL A 425 13.46 -15.52 -10.81
N ASP A 426 13.15 -15.34 -12.09
CA ASP A 426 14.15 -15.18 -13.14
C ASP A 426 14.97 -13.90 -12.93
N ALA A 427 14.32 -12.76 -12.65
CA ALA A 427 14.99 -11.49 -12.36
C ALA A 427 15.90 -11.56 -11.12
N MET A 428 15.42 -12.16 -10.03
CA MET A 428 16.21 -12.30 -8.80
C MET A 428 17.40 -13.25 -9.01
N ASN A 429 17.23 -14.35 -9.74
CA ASN A 429 18.32 -15.28 -10.05
C ASN A 429 19.37 -14.62 -10.93
N HIS A 430 18.96 -13.86 -11.94
CA HIS A 430 19.87 -13.11 -12.80
C HIS A 430 20.66 -12.07 -11.99
N THR A 431 19.97 -11.30 -11.14
CA THR A 431 20.60 -10.31 -10.25
C THR A 431 21.59 -10.96 -9.30
N ARG A 432 21.24 -12.09 -8.67
CA ARG A 432 22.15 -12.84 -7.79
C ARG A 432 23.38 -13.37 -8.53
N SER A 433 23.25 -13.73 -9.81
CA SER A 433 24.39 -14.11 -10.63
C SER A 433 25.33 -12.93 -10.89
N LEU A 434 24.79 -11.73 -11.11
CA LEU A 434 25.57 -10.51 -11.34
C LEU A 434 26.21 -9.97 -10.06
N LEU A 435 25.57 -10.20 -8.90
CA LEU A 435 26.04 -9.80 -7.57
C LEU A 435 26.50 -10.99 -6.72
N GLY A 436 27.02 -12.03 -7.37
CA GLY A 436 27.37 -13.31 -6.76
C GLY A 436 28.72 -13.34 -6.03
N ASP A 437 29.47 -12.25 -6.04
CA ASP A 437 30.74 -12.14 -5.34
C ASP A 437 30.54 -12.31 -3.84
N THR A 438 31.38 -13.14 -3.21
CA THR A 438 31.43 -13.25 -1.74
C THR A 438 32.09 -12.00 -1.18
N VAL A 439 31.37 -11.30 -0.31
CA VAL A 439 31.91 -10.17 0.47
C VAL A 439 32.78 -10.71 1.60
N CYS A 440 32.24 -11.61 2.42
CA CYS A 440 32.94 -12.33 3.48
C CYS A 440 32.13 -13.58 3.91
N THR A 441 32.68 -14.43 4.78
CA THR A 441 31.92 -15.50 5.46
C THR A 441 31.54 -15.09 6.88
N LEU A 442 30.28 -15.24 7.29
CA LEU A 442 29.80 -14.96 8.64
C LEU A 442 29.74 -16.24 9.48
N ALA A 443 30.41 -16.26 10.63
CA ALA A 443 30.40 -17.43 11.53
C ALA A 443 29.03 -17.68 12.19
N CYS A 444 28.21 -16.63 12.38
CA CYS A 444 26.87 -16.72 12.93
C CYS A 444 25.94 -15.67 12.29
N ALA A 445 24.63 -15.83 12.47
CA ALA A 445 23.65 -14.88 11.97
C ALA A 445 23.70 -13.54 12.72
N ILE A 446 23.38 -12.45 12.03
CA ILE A 446 23.37 -11.08 12.54
C ILE A 446 21.97 -10.49 12.27
N PRO A 447 20.99 -10.75 13.14
CA PRO A 447 19.61 -10.32 12.92
C PRO A 447 19.40 -8.82 13.19
N HIS A 448 18.39 -8.25 12.55
CA HIS A 448 17.93 -6.88 12.81
C HIS A 448 16.54 -6.82 13.43
N LYS A 449 15.56 -7.27 12.66
CA LYS A 449 14.15 -7.11 12.95
C LYS A 449 13.58 -8.42 13.47
N ASP A 450 12.80 -8.35 14.55
CA ASP A 450 11.94 -9.45 14.93
C ASP A 450 10.85 -9.59 13.87
N GLN A 451 10.92 -10.65 13.08
CA GLN A 451 9.99 -10.88 11.97
C GLN A 451 8.59 -11.22 12.47
N THR A 452 8.46 -11.81 13.66
CA THR A 452 7.15 -12.18 14.23
C THR A 452 6.45 -10.97 14.83
N ALA A 453 7.18 -10.13 15.58
CA ALA A 453 6.63 -8.93 16.18
C ALA A 453 6.63 -7.71 15.25
N ASN A 454 7.25 -7.82 14.06
CA ASN A 454 7.49 -6.71 13.15
C ASN A 454 8.13 -5.50 13.87
N ALA A 455 9.08 -5.76 14.78
CA ALA A 455 9.61 -4.76 15.71
C ALA A 455 11.15 -4.76 15.73
N ILE A 456 11.73 -3.63 16.12
CA ILE A 456 13.16 -3.49 16.42
C ILE A 456 13.27 -3.05 17.87
N ALA A 457 14.14 -3.70 18.64
CA ALA A 457 14.35 -3.37 20.03
C ALA A 457 14.92 -1.95 20.18
N MET A 458 14.38 -1.15 21.12
CA MET A 458 14.89 0.20 21.40
C MET A 458 16.34 0.23 21.87
N THR A 459 16.86 -0.89 22.35
CA THR A 459 18.28 -1.07 22.71
C THR A 459 19.20 -1.26 21.50
N GLY A 460 18.66 -1.22 20.28
CA GLY A 460 19.32 -1.65 19.07
C GLY A 460 19.28 -3.17 18.86
N SER A 461 19.68 -3.61 17.68
CA SER A 461 19.82 -5.01 17.30
C SER A 461 21.28 -5.36 17.01
N PRO A 462 21.64 -6.65 16.89
CA PRO A 462 22.97 -7.05 16.43
C PRO A 462 23.37 -6.34 15.12
N PHE A 463 22.51 -6.34 14.11
CA PHE A 463 22.82 -5.67 12.84
C PHE A 463 22.98 -4.16 12.94
N SER A 464 22.06 -3.46 13.64
CA SER A 464 22.18 -2.00 13.75
C SER A 464 23.43 -1.60 14.54
N ASN A 465 23.78 -2.36 15.59
CA ASN A 465 24.98 -2.18 16.38
C ASN A 465 26.24 -2.42 15.54
N LEU A 466 26.26 -3.47 14.71
CA LEU A 466 27.34 -3.72 13.76
C LEU A 466 27.59 -2.50 12.86
N VAL A 467 26.52 -1.97 12.25
CA VAL A 467 26.59 -0.82 11.34
C VAL A 467 27.17 0.40 12.02
N VAL A 468 26.63 0.83 13.17
CA VAL A 468 27.12 2.03 13.87
C VAL A 468 28.51 1.83 14.48
N ASN A 469 28.86 0.63 14.93
CA ASN A 469 30.20 0.34 15.46
C ASN A 469 31.28 0.36 14.36
N ILE A 470 30.96 -0.15 13.16
CA ILE A 470 31.88 -0.05 12.02
C ILE A 470 32.08 1.42 11.64
N ALA A 471 31.00 2.17 11.50
CA ALA A 471 31.08 3.60 11.17
C ALA A 471 31.86 4.38 12.24
N PHE A 472 31.62 4.12 13.52
CA PHE A 472 32.32 4.77 14.63
C PHE A 472 33.82 4.43 14.68
N GLN A 473 34.22 3.21 14.31
CA GLN A 473 35.63 2.86 14.19
C GLN A 473 36.30 3.50 12.98
N ALA A 474 35.56 3.68 11.88
CA ALA A 474 36.09 4.24 10.65
C ALA A 474 36.18 5.77 10.66
N LEU A 475 35.35 6.44 11.44
CA LEU A 475 35.16 7.90 11.41
C LEU A 475 35.57 8.54 12.74
N ALA A 476 36.51 9.49 12.68
CA ALA A 476 36.93 10.26 13.85
C ALA A 476 35.80 11.19 14.33
N SER A 477 35.08 10.77 15.37
CA SER A 477 33.96 11.49 15.97
C SER A 477 33.75 11.03 17.42
N ASP A 478 33.00 11.80 18.20
CA ASP A 478 32.60 11.42 19.57
C ASP A 478 31.47 10.37 19.55
N ALA A 479 30.64 10.37 18.51
CA ALA A 479 29.57 9.38 18.34
C ALA A 479 29.12 9.23 16.87
N VAL A 480 28.44 8.11 16.59
CA VAL A 480 27.70 7.89 15.34
C VAL A 480 26.24 7.57 15.67
N MET A 481 25.31 8.18 14.93
CA MET A 481 23.87 8.02 15.06
C MET A 481 23.26 7.68 13.70
N VAL A 482 22.50 6.59 13.63
CA VAL A 482 21.84 6.12 12.39
C VAL A 482 20.40 5.74 12.69
N TYR A 483 19.49 6.12 11.80
CA TYR A 483 18.11 5.67 11.84
C TYR A 483 18.01 4.20 11.41
N SER A 484 17.81 3.30 12.38
CA SER A 484 17.91 1.86 12.10
C SER A 484 16.73 1.31 11.30
N GLY A 485 15.63 2.06 11.17
CA GLY A 485 14.43 1.57 10.47
C GLY A 485 14.59 1.36 8.97
N ARG A 486 15.67 1.90 8.42
CA ARG A 486 16.03 1.80 7.01
C ARG A 486 17.01 0.65 6.73
N LEU A 487 17.28 -0.19 7.73
CA LEU A 487 18.07 -1.41 7.57
C LEU A 487 17.15 -2.59 7.24
N GLY A 488 17.66 -3.52 6.42
CA GLY A 488 16.98 -4.77 6.12
C GLY A 488 16.96 -5.76 7.30
N PRO A 489 16.46 -6.99 7.09
CA PRO A 489 16.26 -7.97 8.15
C PRO A 489 17.55 -8.46 8.85
N GLY A 490 18.71 -8.22 8.27
CA GLY A 490 20.01 -8.69 8.74
C GLY A 490 20.58 -9.83 7.89
N PHE A 491 21.59 -10.51 8.42
CA PHE A 491 22.35 -11.52 7.69
C PHE A 491 22.23 -12.91 8.31
N ASN A 492 22.18 -13.94 7.46
CA ASN A 492 22.33 -15.33 7.87
C ASN A 492 23.82 -15.70 8.02
N SER A 493 24.12 -16.76 8.77
CA SER A 493 25.48 -17.34 8.80
C SER A 493 25.87 -17.93 7.45
N GLY A 494 27.17 -17.98 7.15
CA GLY A 494 27.73 -18.50 5.90
C GLY A 494 28.20 -17.40 4.97
N ALA A 495 28.29 -17.70 3.67
CA ALA A 495 28.80 -16.75 2.67
C ALA A 495 27.82 -15.57 2.50
N LEU A 496 28.26 -14.37 2.85
CA LEU A 496 27.57 -13.11 2.56
C LEU A 496 27.92 -12.69 1.13
N ARG A 497 26.94 -12.66 0.21
CA ARG A 497 27.16 -12.15 -1.15
C ARG A 497 26.86 -10.67 -1.23
N LEU A 498 27.35 -10.04 -2.28
CA LEU A 498 27.10 -8.63 -2.55
C LEU A 498 25.59 -8.33 -2.71
N TYR A 499 24.82 -9.29 -3.23
CA TYR A 499 23.36 -9.19 -3.29
C TYR A 499 22.74 -9.02 -1.90
N GLU A 500 22.97 -9.96 -0.96
CA GLU A 500 22.37 -9.86 0.37
C GLU A 500 22.89 -8.64 1.14
N PHE A 501 24.15 -8.26 0.94
CA PHE A 501 24.71 -7.04 1.50
C PHE A 501 23.93 -5.80 1.06
N LYS A 502 23.77 -5.59 -0.26
CA LYS A 502 23.05 -4.44 -0.81
C LYS A 502 21.56 -4.47 -0.45
N LYS A 503 20.94 -5.65 -0.39
CA LYS A 503 19.53 -5.79 0.02
C LYS A 503 19.29 -5.37 1.49
N ASN A 504 20.27 -5.59 2.37
CA ASN A 504 20.15 -5.22 3.78
C ASN A 504 20.61 -3.77 4.09
N LEU A 505 21.48 -3.21 3.26
CA LEU A 505 21.86 -1.79 3.27
C LEU A 505 21.38 -1.15 1.96
N MET A 506 20.06 -1.05 1.79
CA MET A 506 19.46 -0.58 0.54
C MET A 506 19.82 0.87 0.22
N PHE A 507 19.76 1.75 1.23
CA PHE A 507 20.04 3.16 1.04
C PHE A 507 21.54 3.47 1.03
N LYS A 508 21.95 4.33 0.09
CA LYS A 508 23.26 4.99 0.11
C LYS A 508 23.19 6.29 0.90
N ASN A 509 22.79 6.21 2.16
CA ASN A 509 22.66 7.42 2.98
C ASN A 509 24.02 8.11 3.09
N ASN A 510 24.07 9.35 2.63
CA ASN A 510 25.16 10.25 2.92
C ASN A 510 25.32 10.38 4.44
N LEU A 511 26.54 10.66 4.87
CA LEU A 511 26.84 10.89 6.28
C LEU A 511 27.28 12.35 6.47
N TYR A 512 26.77 12.98 7.52
CA TYR A 512 27.16 14.32 7.92
C TYR A 512 27.92 14.26 9.23
N LEU A 513 29.12 14.82 9.26
CA LEU A 513 29.81 15.15 10.50
C LEU A 513 29.31 16.50 10.98
N ILE A 514 28.60 16.50 12.11
CA ILE A 514 28.07 17.70 12.74
C ILE A 514 28.82 18.03 14.02
N SER A 515 28.88 19.31 14.38
CA SER A 515 29.23 19.75 15.73
C SER A 515 27.97 20.26 16.42
N ALA A 516 27.55 19.63 17.52
CA ALA A 516 26.32 19.97 18.21
C ALA A 516 26.48 19.94 19.73
N LYS A 517 25.76 20.84 20.41
CA LYS A 517 25.70 20.86 21.89
C LYS A 517 25.03 19.60 22.43
N GLY A 518 25.43 19.16 23.62
CA GLY A 518 24.82 18.00 24.29
C GLY A 518 23.30 18.11 24.45
N SER A 519 22.77 19.32 24.63
CA SER A 519 21.32 19.58 24.67
C SER A 519 20.61 19.23 23.36
N CYS A 520 21.20 19.58 22.21
CA CYS A 520 20.69 19.22 20.88
C CYS A 520 20.72 17.69 20.68
N LEU A 521 21.83 17.05 21.07
CA LEU A 521 21.96 15.59 20.99
C LEU A 521 20.95 14.88 21.88
N ARG A 522 20.78 15.33 23.13
CA ARG A 522 19.81 14.76 24.08
C ARG A 522 18.39 14.82 23.54
N TRP A 523 18.02 15.93 22.92
CA TRP A 523 16.69 16.08 22.31
C TRP A 523 16.49 15.06 21.19
N ASN A 524 17.43 14.97 20.25
CA ASN A 524 17.36 14.04 19.11
C ASN A 524 17.43 12.57 19.54
N ILE A 525 18.24 12.24 20.54
CA ILE A 525 18.32 10.91 21.11
C ILE A 525 16.97 10.51 21.73
N ASN A 526 16.35 11.37 22.53
CA ASN A 526 15.00 11.12 23.06
C ASN A 526 13.95 10.97 21.96
N ARG A 527 14.07 11.77 20.89
CA ARG A 527 13.20 11.71 19.72
C ARG A 527 13.33 10.39 18.96
N GLY A 528 14.52 9.81 18.93
CA GLY A 528 14.84 8.54 18.27
C GLY A 528 14.51 7.29 19.08
N MET A 529 14.17 7.40 20.36
CA MET A 529 13.74 6.24 21.17
C MET A 529 12.28 5.89 20.87
N ARG A 530 12.05 5.25 19.72
CA ARG A 530 10.71 4.91 19.22
C ARG A 530 10.45 3.43 18.98
N THR A 531 9.17 3.07 18.89
CA THR A 531 8.72 1.72 18.54
C THR A 531 8.07 1.66 17.16
N LEU A 532 8.46 0.64 16.38
CA LEU A 532 8.02 0.50 14.99
C LEU A 532 6.52 0.19 14.87
N ASP A 533 5.98 -0.52 15.85
CA ASP A 533 4.59 -0.98 15.91
C ASP A 533 3.59 0.15 16.24
N LYS A 534 3.87 0.96 17.26
CA LYS A 534 2.95 1.99 17.78
C LYS A 534 3.22 3.35 17.17
N GLU A 535 4.49 3.72 17.07
CA GLU A 535 4.90 5.06 16.63
C GLU A 535 5.24 5.07 15.13
N GLY A 536 5.13 3.91 14.46
CA GLY A 536 5.37 3.76 13.03
C GLY A 536 6.83 4.02 12.63
N SER A 537 7.75 3.93 13.59
CA SER A 537 9.15 4.36 13.46
C SER A 537 10.07 3.40 14.19
N SER A 538 11.20 3.06 13.59
CA SER A 538 12.21 2.25 14.28
C SER A 538 13.10 3.10 15.17
N PRO A 539 13.78 2.49 16.16
CA PRO A 539 14.63 3.23 17.09
C PRO A 539 15.94 3.71 16.44
N LEU A 540 16.56 4.67 17.11
CA LEU A 540 17.92 5.14 16.83
C LEU A 540 18.95 4.05 17.15
N ALA A 541 19.88 3.81 16.23
CA ALA A 541 21.12 3.09 16.51
C ALA A 541 22.24 4.09 16.81
N ILE A 542 23.06 3.79 17.81
CA ILE A 542 24.10 4.72 18.30
C ILE A 542 25.38 3.98 18.71
N ALA A 543 26.51 4.62 18.48
CA ALA A 543 27.82 4.26 19.02
C ALA A 543 28.53 5.51 19.58
N GLY A 544 29.37 5.33 20.61
CA GLY A 544 30.12 6.42 21.27
C GLY A 544 29.45 7.01 22.52
N PHE A 545 28.11 6.93 22.62
CA PHE A 545 27.36 7.30 23.84
C PHE A 545 26.69 6.08 24.46
N LYS A 546 27.03 5.76 25.72
CA LYS A 546 26.35 4.72 26.50
C LYS A 546 25.07 5.26 27.12
N MET A 547 23.94 4.61 26.86
CA MET A 547 22.63 5.06 27.31
C MET A 547 21.95 4.06 28.23
N THR A 548 21.19 4.57 29.20
CA THR A 548 20.21 3.78 29.94
C THR A 548 18.82 4.30 29.63
N ILE A 549 17.90 3.40 29.27
CA ILE A 549 16.52 3.74 28.93
C ILE A 549 15.50 2.99 29.79
N ASP A 550 14.29 3.54 29.87
CA ASP A 550 13.09 2.92 30.43
C ASP A 550 12.00 2.90 29.35
N PRO A 551 11.85 1.78 28.62
CA PRO A 551 10.84 1.58 27.58
C PRO A 551 9.40 1.85 28.01
N ALA A 552 9.09 1.70 29.30
CA ALA A 552 7.73 1.86 29.82
C ALA A 552 7.31 3.33 29.93
N ARG A 553 8.26 4.27 29.81
CA ARG A 553 7.97 5.70 29.85
C ARG A 553 7.38 6.21 28.53
N PRO A 554 6.61 7.31 28.58
CA PRO A 554 6.16 7.99 27.37
C PRO A 554 7.31 8.38 26.46
N MET A 555 7.06 8.38 25.15
CA MET A 555 8.01 8.88 24.14
C MET A 555 8.53 10.26 24.55
N GLY A 556 9.83 10.50 24.40
CA GLY A 556 10.49 11.73 24.85
C GLY A 556 10.98 11.72 26.31
N HIS A 557 10.58 10.73 27.12
CA HIS A 557 11.02 10.57 28.51
C HIS A 557 11.68 9.21 28.79
N ARG A 558 11.96 8.44 27.74
CA ARG A 558 12.53 7.08 27.83
C ARG A 558 14.00 7.09 28.21
N VAL A 559 14.76 8.14 27.89
CA VAL A 559 16.20 8.21 28.18
C VAL A 559 16.41 8.64 29.63
N LEU A 560 17.10 7.81 30.42
CA LEU A 560 17.41 8.08 31.83
C LEU A 560 18.79 8.70 31.99
N SER A 561 19.77 8.23 31.23
CA SER A 561 21.15 8.74 31.25
C SER A 561 21.80 8.58 29.88
N ILE A 562 22.75 9.46 29.60
CA ILE A 562 23.63 9.41 28.43
C ILE A 562 25.04 9.68 28.95
N LEU A 563 25.94 8.72 28.77
CA LEU A 563 27.35 8.81 29.14
C LEU A 563 28.20 8.83 27.87
N ASP A 564 29.24 9.65 27.82
CA ASP A 564 30.24 9.59 26.75
C ASP A 564 31.14 8.35 26.86
N ALA A 565 31.98 8.13 25.87
CA ALA A 565 32.92 7.01 25.83
C ALA A 565 33.92 6.99 27.01
N THR A 566 34.07 8.10 27.74
CA THR A 566 34.91 8.19 28.96
C THR A 566 34.13 7.92 30.24
N GLY A 567 32.81 7.75 30.16
CA GLY A 567 31.92 7.47 31.29
C GLY A 567 31.37 8.73 31.97
N ASN A 568 31.61 9.92 31.42
CA ASN A 568 31.05 11.16 31.96
C ASN A 568 29.64 11.38 31.42
N GLU A 569 28.76 11.96 32.24
CA GLU A 569 27.42 12.35 31.77
C GLU A 569 27.49 13.39 30.65
N LEU A 570 26.61 13.27 29.66
CA LEU A 570 26.50 14.21 28.55
C LEU A 570 26.25 15.63 29.07
N ASP A 571 27.17 16.55 28.79
CA ASP A 571 27.07 17.96 29.19
C ASP A 571 26.29 18.74 28.14
N ASP A 572 25.16 19.30 28.54
CA ASP A 572 24.24 20.01 27.65
C ASP A 572 24.83 21.27 27.00
N CYS A 573 25.88 21.85 27.58
CA CYS A 573 26.56 23.06 27.12
C CYS A 573 27.81 22.76 26.27
N LYS A 574 28.40 21.57 26.41
CA LYS A 574 29.58 21.15 25.64
C LYS A 574 29.16 20.78 24.20
N SER A 575 29.98 21.16 23.22
CA SER A 575 29.83 20.71 21.83
C SER A 575 30.58 19.39 21.62
N TYR A 576 29.94 18.50 20.86
CA TYR A 576 30.44 17.18 20.48
C TYR A 576 30.41 17.05 18.97
N THR A 577 31.34 16.28 18.43
CA THR A 577 31.39 15.90 17.01
C THR A 577 30.65 14.58 16.82
N VAL A 578 29.59 14.59 16.02
CA VAL A 578 28.74 13.41 15.82
C VAL A 578 28.55 13.17 14.34
N VAL A 579 28.71 11.93 13.89
CA VAL A 579 28.30 11.55 12.54
C VAL A 579 26.85 11.11 12.58
N ILE A 580 26.03 11.70 11.72
CA ILE A 580 24.64 11.33 11.54
C ILE A 580 24.35 10.98 10.08
N ASP A 581 23.40 10.08 9.84
CA ASP A 581 22.94 9.85 8.48
C ASP A 581 22.07 11.00 7.95
N GLU A 582 22.03 11.13 6.62
CA GLU A 582 21.30 12.18 5.93
C GLU A 582 19.82 12.25 6.26
N PHE A 583 19.16 11.10 6.46
CA PHE A 583 17.74 11.04 6.80
C PHE A 583 17.46 11.75 8.11
N MET A 584 18.31 11.52 9.10
CA MET A 584 18.24 12.25 10.37
C MET A 584 18.58 13.73 10.20
N TYR A 585 19.60 14.06 9.37
CA TYR A 585 20.06 15.43 9.16
C TYR A 585 19.00 16.33 8.49
N ILE A 586 18.27 15.82 7.49
CA ILE A 586 17.21 16.57 6.79
C ILE A 586 15.93 16.73 7.61
N GLY A 587 15.88 16.13 8.81
CA GLY A 587 14.78 16.27 9.76
C GLY A 587 13.67 15.22 9.63
N SER A 588 13.89 14.16 8.84
CA SER A 588 12.94 13.06 8.67
C SER A 588 12.53 12.47 10.00
N MET A 589 11.28 11.99 10.09
CA MET A 589 10.68 11.52 11.35
C MET A 589 10.66 12.56 12.48
N GLY A 590 10.95 13.83 12.19
CA GLY A 590 11.02 14.93 13.14
C GLY A 590 12.26 14.90 14.03
N PHE A 591 13.39 14.39 13.54
CA PHE A 591 14.70 14.79 14.05
C PHE A 591 14.93 16.28 13.73
N ASP A 592 15.78 16.95 14.50
CA ASP A 592 16.06 18.37 14.33
C ASP A 592 17.50 18.67 14.75
N PHE A 593 18.37 18.72 13.76
CA PHE A 593 19.78 19.11 13.94
C PHE A 593 20.05 20.54 13.48
N SER A 594 19.01 21.37 13.29
CA SER A 594 19.16 22.78 12.89
C SER A 594 19.94 23.61 13.92
N GLY A 595 19.97 23.16 15.18
CA GLY A 595 20.77 23.73 16.26
C GLY A 595 22.24 23.30 16.29
N ALA A 596 22.74 22.57 15.29
CA ALA A 596 24.16 22.25 15.16
C ALA A 596 24.99 23.49 14.80
N ASP A 597 26.16 23.63 15.42
CA ASP A 597 27.09 24.74 15.22
C ASP A 597 27.78 24.67 13.85
N ALA A 598 27.97 23.44 13.31
CA ALA A 598 28.55 23.18 12.01
C ALA A 598 28.11 21.82 11.46
N ALA A 599 28.09 21.67 10.14
CA ALA A 599 27.82 20.42 9.43
C ALA A 599 28.74 20.27 8.22
N THR A 600 29.25 19.07 7.98
CA THR A 600 30.09 18.74 6.83
C THR A 600 29.66 17.41 6.25
N LEU A 601 29.31 17.39 4.97
CA LEU A 601 29.05 16.17 4.21
C LEU A 601 30.35 15.36 4.08
N LEU A 602 30.30 14.07 4.43
CA LEU A 602 31.41 13.15 4.29
C LEU A 602 31.45 12.54 2.88
N GLU A 603 32.65 12.19 2.41
CA GLU A 603 32.87 11.63 1.07
C GLU A 603 32.26 10.23 0.90
N ASP A 604 32.43 9.37 1.91
CA ASP A 604 31.90 8.00 1.88
C ASP A 604 30.50 7.92 2.52
N ASP A 605 29.56 7.29 1.82
CA ASP A 605 28.26 6.92 2.37
C ASP A 605 28.35 5.74 3.36
N LEU A 606 27.31 5.57 4.19
CA LEU A 606 27.27 4.54 5.23
C LEU A 606 27.49 3.12 4.67
N ARG A 607 26.88 2.80 3.53
CA ARG A 607 26.97 1.47 2.93
C ARG A 607 28.38 1.21 2.42
N THR A 608 29.02 2.20 1.82
CA THR A 608 30.42 2.11 1.35
C THR A 608 31.38 1.85 2.52
N ILE A 609 31.22 2.54 3.65
CA ILE A 609 32.04 2.33 4.85
C ILE A 609 31.87 0.89 5.38
N VAL A 610 30.62 0.44 5.52
CA VAL A 610 30.34 -0.90 6.03
C VAL A 610 30.88 -1.97 5.08
N LEU A 611 30.68 -1.80 3.76
CA LEU A 611 31.16 -2.74 2.75
C LEU A 611 32.67 -2.86 2.79
N ARG A 612 33.39 -1.74 2.84
CA ARG A 612 34.85 -1.70 2.91
C ARG A 612 35.36 -2.47 4.12
N TYR A 613 34.75 -2.28 5.28
CA TYR A 613 35.11 -3.02 6.49
C TYR A 613 34.89 -4.53 6.31
N VAL A 614 33.69 -4.96 5.94
CA VAL A 614 33.39 -6.40 5.87
C VAL A 614 34.15 -7.09 4.75
N SER A 615 34.38 -6.44 3.60
CA SER A 615 35.18 -6.97 2.49
C SER A 615 36.68 -7.03 2.81
N SER A 616 37.17 -6.22 3.75
CA SER A 616 38.57 -6.31 4.18
C SER A 616 38.87 -7.59 4.99
N LEU A 617 37.81 -8.25 5.46
CA LEU A 617 37.86 -9.45 6.27
C LEU A 617 37.42 -10.66 5.42
N LYS A 618 38.26 -11.70 5.33
CA LYS A 618 37.87 -12.94 4.64
C LYS A 618 36.72 -13.63 5.37
N ASP A 619 36.82 -13.69 6.69
CA ASP A 619 35.85 -14.29 7.59
C ASP A 619 35.56 -13.34 8.75
N LEU A 620 34.28 -13.18 9.08
CA LEU A 620 33.79 -12.51 10.28
C LEU A 620 33.56 -13.61 11.33
N ASP A 621 34.58 -13.84 12.17
CA ASP A 621 34.51 -14.84 13.23
C ASP A 621 33.55 -14.44 14.36
N GLU A 622 33.14 -15.42 15.17
CA GLU A 622 32.18 -15.20 16.24
C GLU A 622 32.66 -14.17 17.30
N PRO A 623 33.94 -14.15 17.73
CA PRO A 623 34.44 -13.11 18.62
C PRO A 623 34.34 -11.70 18.03
N THR A 624 34.68 -11.53 16.74
CA THR A 624 34.57 -10.25 16.06
C THR A 624 33.12 -9.82 15.93
N ILE A 625 32.22 -10.73 15.52
CA ILE A 625 30.78 -10.45 15.46
C ILE A 625 30.27 -10.03 16.84
N ARG A 626 30.58 -10.77 17.91
CA ARG A 626 30.15 -10.43 19.27
C ARG A 626 30.63 -9.05 19.71
N ARG A 627 31.90 -8.72 19.44
CA ARG A 627 32.46 -7.39 19.73
C ARG A 627 31.73 -6.29 18.94
N MET A 628 31.56 -6.48 17.63
CA MET A 628 30.99 -5.46 16.76
C MET A 628 29.47 -5.32 16.87
N THR A 629 28.77 -6.32 17.40
CA THR A 629 27.31 -6.27 17.63
C THR A 629 26.95 -5.85 19.06
N THR A 630 27.95 -5.57 19.90
CA THR A 630 27.73 -5.07 21.26
C THR A 630 27.06 -3.69 21.20
N GLY A 631 25.93 -3.56 21.89
CA GLY A 631 25.12 -2.35 21.91
C GLY A 631 25.61 -1.32 22.92
N TRP A 632 25.15 -0.09 22.72
CA TRP A 632 25.45 1.05 23.59
C TRP A 632 24.26 1.45 24.47
N ILE A 633 23.11 0.81 24.30
CA ILE A 633 21.86 1.15 24.99
C ILE A 633 21.44 -0.04 25.86
N GLU A 634 21.18 0.22 27.14
CA GLU A 634 20.75 -0.77 28.13
C GLU A 634 19.37 -0.39 28.70
N ASN A 635 18.53 -1.39 28.96
CA ASN A 635 17.29 -1.19 29.71
C ASN A 635 17.59 -1.14 31.21
N ARG A 636 16.83 -0.31 31.93
CA ARG A 636 16.81 -0.31 33.39
C ARG A 636 16.13 -1.55 33.97
#